data_AF-A0A7C3LSK6-F1
#
_entry.id   AF-A0A7C3LSK6-F1
#
_cell.length_a   1.000
_cell.length_b   1.000
_cell.length_c   1.000
_cell.angle_alpha   90.00
_cell.angle_beta   90.00
_cell.angle_gamma   90.00
#
_symmetry.space_group_name_H-M   'P 1'
#
loop_
_entity.id
_entity.type
_entity.pdbx_description
1 polymer ?
#
loop_
_entity_poly.entity_id
_entity_poly.type
_entity_poly.pdbx_seq_one_letter_code
_entity_poly.pdbx_strand_id
1 'polypeptide(L)'
;MAQNPHYNGSLDCPFIGKPAMIQPEGALVFHQQLQNESLLEGDLCLQNFLYDYSQIPLNTHWGSASSPVTRTESGISGGISGEKKVIQIVFDGLANIFPSGYFQRYTRLTHFQLRTHIVAEKAQITIIHTPPKGSPNILAQETVSHWSGEWVSDRILIAGLEGRVHLEMKAEGAFDIADTAWVGSPGLINNPSFLISVTAFGRDAYVQSLLRSVCLYRPLRSFDLRFLVVDNAGTLSPEKLPPDSRIFFIRQENLGCTSGVMRALVEARKMKTDFMIIADDDIVLPPEMLYRMIVFQSLAHHPVAVGAGMMTLRETNLLWEKGSRVLNTGLNALQPLHKRTKLDNPASFSELFEDSLPDYTALWLMSAPTDKLSFLPAFFIYYEDILQGLTLQKKGVRSIIPPHIFLWHATLEKRGSFWKRYLWVRNDMATRFLNPEKMRSVPIALSFLKIILKLALCYDYKLAEFHIRSFREAISDASWTTDPLGEKQKVEDLIRQTPTPVDLSDQLSQNFKNPLSDKPSFFLRLGKRVGYVLTMGSYMNPFSRALTADGKLAFRYHADYEAWGWFGYHTVAVVDANGVGYVCSRSWRKALPLLFSALNLTVRFFITHKTITKSYVEKSNVYEHAWIHAFQEIDRRSKQKSF
;
A
#
# COMPACT_ATOMS: atom_id res chain seq x y z
N MET A 1 11.41 4.75 38.83
CA MET A 1 10.76 3.44 38.59
C MET A 1 9.25 3.63 38.66
N ALA A 2 8.60 3.80 37.51
CA ALA A 2 7.14 3.71 37.36
C ALA A 2 6.90 3.30 35.91
N GLN A 3 6.38 2.09 35.73
CA GLN A 3 6.18 1.42 34.45
C GLN A 3 4.98 2.05 33.72
N ASN A 4 5.19 2.41 32.45
CA ASN A 4 4.14 2.75 31.50
C ASN A 4 3.39 1.46 31.11
N PRO A 5 2.05 1.41 31.16
CA PRO A 5 1.33 0.21 30.72
C PRO A 5 1.31 0.15 29.19
N HIS A 6 1.69 -1.03 28.69
CA HIS A 6 1.65 -1.43 27.29
C HIS A 6 0.23 -1.37 26.72
N TYR A 7 0.06 -0.65 25.61
CA TYR A 7 -1.15 -0.71 24.78
C TYR A 7 -1.11 -1.96 23.89
N ASN A 8 -1.51 -3.10 24.44
CA ASN A 8 -1.89 -4.29 23.68
C ASN A 8 -3.42 -4.33 23.57
N GLY A 9 -3.95 -4.06 22.38
CA GLY A 9 -5.38 -4.15 22.09
C GLY A 9 -5.61 -4.75 20.71
N SER A 10 -5.70 -6.07 20.67
CA SER A 10 -6.25 -6.85 19.55
C SER A 10 -7.76 -6.56 19.43
N LEU A 11 -8.23 -6.19 18.25
CA LEU A 11 -9.64 -5.88 17.99
C LEU A 11 -10.19 -6.90 16.98
N ASP A 12 -11.04 -7.80 17.47
CA ASP A 12 -11.86 -8.74 16.69
C ASP A 12 -13.11 -8.02 16.17
N CYS A 13 -13.45 -8.18 14.89
CA CYS A 13 -14.74 -7.74 14.34
C CYS A 13 -15.59 -8.98 13.98
N PRO A 14 -16.84 -9.12 14.47
CA PRO A 14 -17.55 -10.39 14.45
C PRO A 14 -18.61 -10.47 13.35
N PHE A 15 -18.27 -10.30 12.06
CA PHE A 15 -19.22 -10.65 10.99
C PHE A 15 -18.46 -11.13 9.75
N ILE A 16 -18.84 -12.33 9.28
CA ILE A 16 -18.18 -13.22 8.31
C ILE A 16 -17.21 -14.18 9.03
N GLY A 17 -17.48 -15.49 8.95
CA GLY A 17 -16.69 -16.54 9.60
C GLY A 17 -15.20 -16.36 9.34
N LYS A 18 -14.39 -16.44 10.42
CA LYS A 18 -12.94 -16.17 10.42
C LYS A 18 -12.23 -17.03 9.35
N PRO A 19 -11.67 -16.46 8.26
CA PRO A 19 -10.35 -16.94 7.86
C PRO A 19 -9.39 -16.51 8.97
N ALA A 20 -8.57 -17.44 9.48
CA ALA A 20 -7.56 -17.12 10.47
C ALA A 20 -6.71 -15.94 9.96
N MET A 21 -6.65 -14.83 10.72
CA MET A 21 -5.59 -13.85 10.46
C MET A 21 -4.27 -14.60 10.61
N ILE A 22 -3.43 -14.56 9.58
CA ILE A 22 -2.07 -15.11 9.62
C ILE A 22 -1.37 -14.38 10.79
N GLN A 23 -1.20 -15.07 11.91
CA GLN A 23 -0.65 -14.47 13.12
C GLN A 23 0.85 -14.22 12.97
N PRO A 24 1.37 -13.12 13.54
CA PRO A 24 2.77 -12.70 13.39
C PRO A 24 3.79 -13.56 14.16
N GLU A 25 3.39 -14.50 15.02
CA GLU A 25 4.33 -15.37 15.76
C GLU A 25 4.98 -16.45 14.88
N GLY A 26 4.45 -16.65 13.66
CA GLY A 26 5.04 -17.48 12.61
C GLY A 26 5.28 -16.67 11.35
N ALA A 27 5.80 -15.44 11.47
CA ALA A 27 6.05 -14.56 10.33
C ALA A 27 6.74 -15.36 9.20
N LEU A 28 6.07 -15.29 8.04
CA LEU A 28 6.18 -16.24 6.95
C LEU A 28 7.58 -16.19 6.33
N VAL A 29 8.44 -17.16 6.69
CA VAL A 29 9.74 -17.29 6.05
C VAL A 29 9.56 -18.05 4.73
N PHE A 30 9.65 -17.33 3.61
CA PHE A 30 9.71 -17.92 2.28
C PHE A 30 11.01 -18.73 2.13
N HIS A 31 10.90 -20.05 1.95
CA HIS A 31 12.01 -20.98 1.82
C HIS A 31 12.23 -21.43 0.36
N GLN A 32 12.03 -20.54 -0.60
CA GLN A 32 12.17 -20.93 -2.00
C GLN A 32 13.66 -21.03 -2.41
N GLN A 33 14.16 -22.25 -2.62
CA GLN A 33 15.47 -22.52 -3.19
C GLN A 33 15.31 -22.91 -4.67
N LEU A 34 15.20 -21.93 -5.56
CA LEU A 34 15.31 -22.19 -7.00
C LEU A 34 16.79 -22.29 -7.37
N GLN A 35 17.14 -23.32 -8.14
CA GLN A 35 18.49 -23.53 -8.66
C GLN A 35 18.62 -22.80 -10.01
N ASN A 36 19.16 -21.58 -10.00
CA ASN A 36 19.55 -20.86 -11.22
C ASN A 36 21.01 -21.16 -11.61
N GLU A 37 21.51 -22.37 -11.34
CA GLU A 37 22.92 -22.73 -11.57
C GLU A 37 23.23 -23.09 -13.03
N SER A 38 22.22 -23.20 -13.90
CA SER A 38 22.37 -23.63 -15.31
C SER A 38 21.95 -22.60 -16.36
N LEU A 39 21.90 -21.30 -16.04
CA LEU A 39 21.66 -20.26 -17.07
C LEU A 39 22.80 -20.26 -18.09
N LEU A 40 22.47 -20.29 -19.38
CA LEU A 40 23.45 -20.10 -20.45
C LEU A 40 24.09 -18.71 -20.28
N GLU A 41 25.36 -18.59 -20.65
CA GLU A 41 26.12 -17.35 -20.55
C GLU A 41 25.40 -16.23 -21.33
N GLY A 42 24.81 -15.26 -20.61
CA GLY A 42 24.07 -14.12 -21.18
C GLY A 42 22.55 -14.13 -20.98
N ASP A 43 21.95 -15.19 -20.43
CA ASP A 43 20.52 -15.24 -20.13
C ASP A 43 20.20 -14.73 -18.72
N LEU A 44 19.20 -13.85 -18.62
CA LEU A 44 18.64 -13.37 -17.37
C LEU A 44 17.28 -14.03 -17.13
N CYS A 45 17.09 -14.60 -15.94
CA CYS A 45 15.76 -15.00 -15.48
C CYS A 45 14.89 -13.75 -15.23
N LEU A 46 13.83 -13.59 -16.01
CA LEU A 46 12.90 -12.46 -15.91
C LEU A 46 11.87 -12.67 -14.79
N GLN A 47 11.41 -13.91 -14.66
CA GLN A 47 10.35 -14.30 -13.74
C GLN A 47 10.42 -15.81 -13.49
N ASN A 48 10.60 -16.20 -12.24
CA ASN A 48 10.45 -17.59 -11.82
C ASN A 48 8.98 -17.92 -11.59
N PHE A 49 8.60 -19.17 -11.86
CA PHE A 49 7.27 -19.66 -11.53
C PHE A 49 7.18 -20.04 -10.05
N LEU A 50 5.99 -19.83 -9.50
CA LEU A 50 5.62 -20.14 -8.14
C LEU A 50 4.56 -21.24 -8.17
N TYR A 51 4.85 -22.39 -7.55
CA TYR A 51 4.03 -23.60 -7.67
C TYR A 51 3.11 -23.84 -6.49
N ASP A 52 3.61 -23.54 -5.30
CA ASP A 52 2.88 -23.57 -4.05
C ASP A 52 3.37 -22.45 -3.14
N TYR A 53 2.50 -22.07 -2.22
CA TYR A 53 2.89 -21.31 -1.05
C TYR A 53 2.07 -21.81 0.13
N SER A 54 2.65 -22.79 0.83
CA SER A 54 2.04 -23.52 1.95
C SER A 54 1.42 -22.61 3.04
N GLN A 55 1.88 -21.36 3.13
CA GLN A 55 1.49 -20.39 4.15
C GLN A 55 0.36 -19.44 3.72
N ILE A 56 0.07 -19.29 2.42
CA ILE A 56 -1.16 -18.65 1.90
C ILE A 56 -1.75 -19.58 0.82
N PRO A 57 -2.64 -20.51 1.19
CA PRO A 57 -3.20 -21.48 0.26
C PRO A 57 -4.19 -20.80 -0.68
N LEU A 58 -3.70 -20.27 -1.78
CA LEU A 58 -4.50 -19.68 -2.84
C LEU A 58 -4.05 -20.24 -4.19
N ASN A 59 -4.54 -21.44 -4.51
CA ASN A 59 -4.36 -22.06 -5.83
C ASN A 59 -4.65 -21.06 -6.99
N THR A 60 -5.59 -20.13 -6.80
CA THR A 60 -5.96 -19.10 -7.79
C THR A 60 -4.84 -18.13 -8.16
N HIS A 61 -3.83 -17.94 -7.30
CA HIS A 61 -2.70 -17.05 -7.61
C HIS A 61 -1.63 -17.72 -8.48
N TRP A 62 -1.53 -19.05 -8.41
CA TRP A 62 -0.50 -19.83 -9.11
C TRP A 62 -0.99 -20.35 -10.45
N GLY A 63 -2.26 -20.77 -10.51
CA GLY A 63 -2.86 -21.37 -11.69
C GLY A 63 -3.83 -22.51 -11.35
N SER A 64 -4.49 -23.04 -12.36
CA SER A 64 -5.50 -24.10 -12.21
C SER A 64 -5.00 -25.46 -12.72
N ALA A 65 -5.63 -26.54 -12.25
CA ALA A 65 -5.43 -27.89 -12.78
C ALA A 65 -6.78 -28.58 -12.95
N SER A 66 -6.99 -29.34 -14.04
CA SER A 66 -8.23 -30.05 -14.34
C SER A 66 -8.45 -31.29 -13.46
N SER A 67 -7.43 -31.71 -12.73
CA SER A 67 -7.46 -32.82 -11.76
C SER A 67 -6.49 -32.52 -10.61
N PRO A 68 -6.64 -33.19 -9.46
CA PRO A 68 -5.71 -33.04 -8.34
C PRO A 68 -4.26 -33.30 -8.76
N VAL A 69 -3.36 -32.43 -8.32
CA VAL A 69 -1.90 -32.51 -8.53
C VAL A 69 -1.21 -32.24 -7.20
N THR A 70 0.00 -32.76 -7.04
CA THR A 70 0.85 -32.45 -5.89
C THR A 70 1.66 -31.21 -6.21
N ARG A 71 1.58 -30.20 -5.33
CA ARG A 71 2.34 -28.95 -5.45
C ARG A 71 3.33 -28.87 -4.29
N THR A 72 4.54 -28.44 -4.57
CA THR A 72 5.59 -28.14 -3.60
C THR A 72 6.17 -26.76 -3.92
N GLU A 73 7.05 -26.22 -3.08
CA GLU A 73 7.73 -24.97 -3.39
C GLU A 73 8.65 -25.06 -4.62
N SER A 74 9.05 -26.29 -5.01
CA SER A 74 9.99 -26.56 -6.11
C SER A 74 9.32 -27.03 -7.40
N GLY A 75 8.06 -27.47 -7.37
CA GLY A 75 7.42 -28.01 -8.58
C GLY A 75 5.98 -28.50 -8.43
N ILE A 76 5.48 -29.07 -9.51
CA ILE A 76 4.17 -29.71 -9.62
C ILE A 76 4.34 -31.09 -10.23
N SER A 77 3.73 -32.10 -9.60
CA SER A 77 3.71 -33.46 -10.13
C SER A 77 2.31 -34.08 -10.06
N GLY A 78 2.08 -35.10 -10.87
CA GLY A 78 0.80 -35.78 -10.91
C GLY A 78 0.70 -36.81 -12.02
N GLY A 79 -0.51 -37.33 -12.20
CA GLY A 79 -0.76 -38.42 -13.14
C GLY A 79 -0.29 -39.78 -12.62
N ILE A 80 -0.71 -40.83 -13.32
CA ILE A 80 -0.35 -42.22 -13.01
C ILE A 80 0.29 -42.81 -14.27
N SER A 81 1.42 -43.48 -14.10
CA SER A 81 2.16 -44.07 -15.21
C SER A 81 1.30 -45.10 -15.96
N GLY A 82 1.27 -44.99 -17.29
CA GLY A 82 0.45 -45.87 -18.15
C GLY A 82 -1.05 -45.56 -18.21
N GLU A 83 -1.56 -44.56 -17.47
CA GLU A 83 -2.94 -44.10 -17.62
C GLU A 83 -3.09 -43.08 -18.75
N LYS A 84 -4.11 -43.26 -19.60
CA LYS A 84 -4.46 -42.30 -20.67
C LYS A 84 -5.24 -41.08 -20.20
N LYS A 85 -5.30 -40.83 -18.88
CA LYS A 85 -6.02 -39.69 -18.33
C LYS A 85 -5.24 -38.42 -18.61
N VAL A 86 -5.88 -37.45 -19.24
CA VAL A 86 -5.27 -36.15 -19.53
C VAL A 86 -5.48 -35.19 -18.35
N ILE A 87 -4.38 -34.65 -17.83
CA ILE A 87 -4.38 -33.60 -16.82
C ILE A 87 -3.93 -32.30 -17.49
N GLN A 88 -4.76 -31.27 -17.41
CA GLN A 88 -4.42 -29.93 -17.89
C GLN A 88 -4.02 -29.06 -16.71
N ILE A 89 -2.90 -28.35 -16.85
CA ILE A 89 -2.35 -27.40 -15.89
C ILE A 89 -2.26 -26.07 -16.62
N VAL A 90 -2.79 -25.02 -16.01
CA VAL A 90 -2.82 -23.67 -16.57
C VAL A 90 -2.17 -22.74 -15.56
N PHE A 91 -1.11 -22.04 -15.96
CA PHE A 91 -0.40 -21.06 -15.12
C PHE A 91 -0.93 -19.64 -15.37
N ASP A 92 -2.24 -19.49 -15.27
CA ASP A 92 -2.99 -18.24 -15.47
C ASP A 92 -3.29 -17.48 -14.18
N GLY A 93 -2.64 -17.84 -13.07
CA GLY A 93 -2.69 -17.06 -11.84
C GLY A 93 -1.80 -15.81 -11.92
N LEU A 94 -2.18 -14.74 -11.22
CA LEU A 94 -1.45 -13.46 -11.26
C LEU A 94 0.05 -13.61 -10.95
N ALA A 95 0.44 -14.60 -10.14
CA ALA A 95 1.82 -14.85 -9.80
C ALA A 95 2.66 -15.40 -10.95
N ASN A 96 2.07 -16.13 -11.91
CA ASN A 96 2.83 -16.82 -12.97
C ASN A 96 2.60 -16.24 -14.37
N ILE A 97 1.60 -15.38 -14.53
CA ILE A 97 1.42 -14.62 -15.76
C ILE A 97 2.60 -13.66 -15.97
N PHE A 98 3.14 -13.66 -17.20
CA PHE A 98 4.15 -12.71 -17.65
C PHE A 98 3.50 -11.45 -18.24
N PRO A 99 3.79 -10.24 -17.73
CA PRO A 99 3.18 -9.01 -18.22
C PRO A 99 3.90 -8.47 -19.47
N SER A 100 3.78 -9.19 -20.59
CA SER A 100 4.49 -8.89 -21.85
C SER A 100 4.35 -7.42 -22.28
N GLY A 101 3.16 -6.82 -22.14
CA GLY A 101 2.93 -5.42 -22.49
C GLY A 101 3.73 -4.42 -21.65
N TYR A 102 4.00 -4.73 -20.39
CA TYR A 102 4.83 -3.90 -19.51
C TYR A 102 6.30 -3.98 -19.91
N PHE A 103 6.81 -5.20 -20.13
CA PHE A 103 8.18 -5.41 -20.56
C PHE A 103 8.43 -4.76 -21.93
N GLN A 104 7.53 -4.96 -22.89
CA GLN A 104 7.61 -4.31 -24.21
C GLN A 104 7.70 -2.79 -24.08
N ARG A 105 6.84 -2.19 -23.24
CA ARG A 105 6.68 -0.74 -23.18
C ARG A 105 7.74 -0.03 -22.38
N TYR A 106 8.38 -0.70 -21.42
CA TYR A 106 9.19 -0.02 -20.41
C TYR A 106 10.61 -0.58 -20.27
N THR A 107 10.92 -1.71 -20.89
CA THR A 107 12.24 -2.35 -20.75
C THR A 107 13.01 -2.40 -22.07
N ARG A 108 14.26 -2.85 -22.00
CA ARG A 108 15.14 -3.12 -23.16
C ARG A 108 15.00 -4.55 -23.67
N LEU A 109 14.12 -5.35 -23.09
CA LEU A 109 13.90 -6.73 -23.50
C LEU A 109 13.44 -6.75 -24.96
N THR A 110 14.03 -7.62 -25.79
CA THR A 110 13.68 -7.76 -27.22
C THR A 110 12.97 -9.08 -27.50
N HIS A 111 13.29 -10.10 -26.71
CA HIS A 111 12.74 -11.44 -26.82
C HIS A 111 12.83 -12.14 -25.46
N PHE A 112 12.03 -13.19 -25.30
CA PHE A 112 12.07 -14.06 -24.12
C PHE A 112 11.77 -15.50 -24.53
N GLN A 113 12.05 -16.44 -23.65
CA GLN A 113 11.84 -17.87 -23.81
C GLN A 113 11.24 -18.44 -22.52
N LEU A 114 10.51 -19.54 -22.66
CA LEU A 114 10.14 -20.36 -21.52
C LEU A 114 11.21 -21.44 -21.35
N ARG A 115 11.76 -21.57 -20.15
CA ARG A 115 12.59 -22.70 -19.75
C ARG A 115 11.86 -23.46 -18.65
N THR A 116 11.87 -24.79 -18.70
CA THR A 116 11.27 -25.64 -17.66
C THR A 116 11.99 -26.97 -17.59
N HIS A 117 12.20 -27.49 -16.39
CA HIS A 117 12.51 -28.90 -16.22
C HIS A 117 11.20 -29.69 -16.27
N ILE A 118 11.15 -30.73 -17.11
CA ILE A 118 9.97 -31.58 -17.26
C ILE A 118 10.38 -33.05 -17.32
N VAL A 119 9.63 -33.88 -16.62
CA VAL A 119 9.61 -35.34 -16.81
C VAL A 119 8.19 -35.71 -17.17
N ALA A 120 7.97 -36.32 -18.34
CA ALA A 120 6.62 -36.69 -18.76
C ALA A 120 6.61 -37.88 -19.75
N GLU A 121 5.65 -38.78 -19.59
CA GLU A 121 5.37 -39.82 -20.59
C GLU A 121 4.89 -39.20 -21.89
N LYS A 122 3.96 -38.26 -21.81
CA LYS A 122 3.53 -37.45 -22.94
C LYS A 122 2.97 -36.13 -22.43
N ALA A 123 3.48 -35.02 -22.93
CA ALA A 123 3.00 -33.69 -22.55
C ALA A 123 2.95 -32.75 -23.76
N GLN A 124 1.85 -32.02 -23.88
CA GLN A 124 1.75 -30.87 -24.77
C GLN A 124 2.02 -29.60 -23.95
N ILE A 125 3.01 -28.82 -24.37
CA ILE A 125 3.43 -27.56 -23.77
C ILE A 125 2.96 -26.44 -24.69
N THR A 126 2.15 -25.52 -24.18
CA THR A 126 1.55 -24.44 -24.96
C THR A 126 1.81 -23.09 -24.29
N ILE A 127 2.36 -22.15 -25.04
CA ILE A 127 2.52 -20.75 -24.61
C ILE A 127 1.41 -19.93 -25.24
N ILE A 128 0.63 -19.25 -24.41
CA ILE A 128 -0.55 -18.51 -24.84
C ILE A 128 -0.36 -17.03 -24.54
N HIS A 129 -0.66 -16.22 -25.54
CA HIS A 129 -0.73 -14.77 -25.42
C HIS A 129 -2.18 -14.34 -25.36
N THR A 130 -2.51 -13.46 -24.41
CA THR A 130 -3.81 -12.81 -24.31
C THR A 130 -3.60 -11.29 -24.44
N PRO A 131 -3.98 -10.67 -25.57
CA PRO A 131 -3.90 -9.23 -25.73
C PRO A 131 -4.89 -8.52 -24.79
N PRO A 132 -4.73 -7.21 -24.52
CA PRO A 132 -5.70 -6.46 -23.70
C PRO A 132 -7.10 -6.45 -24.32
N LYS A 133 -7.15 -6.47 -25.66
CA LYS A 133 -8.38 -6.56 -26.45
C LYS A 133 -8.19 -7.62 -27.53
N GLY A 134 -9.15 -8.53 -27.63
CA GLY A 134 -9.13 -9.61 -28.63
C GLY A 134 -9.13 -11.00 -28.00
N SER A 135 -8.99 -12.01 -28.84
CA SER A 135 -8.98 -13.41 -28.42
C SER A 135 -7.54 -13.87 -28.12
N PRO A 136 -7.35 -14.81 -27.18
CA PRO A 136 -6.06 -15.44 -26.96
C PRO A 136 -5.53 -16.13 -28.22
N ASN A 137 -4.22 -16.16 -28.38
CA ASN A 137 -3.53 -16.85 -29.47
C ASN A 137 -2.34 -17.65 -28.95
N ILE A 138 -2.01 -18.73 -29.64
CA ILE A 138 -0.87 -19.59 -29.29
C ILE A 138 0.40 -18.97 -29.89
N LEU A 139 1.43 -18.78 -29.05
CA LEU A 139 2.75 -18.33 -29.49
C LEU A 139 3.68 -19.50 -29.81
N ALA A 140 3.59 -20.58 -29.04
CA ALA A 140 4.35 -21.80 -29.23
C ALA A 140 3.52 -23.00 -28.74
N GLN A 141 3.65 -24.13 -29.41
CA GLN A 141 3.07 -25.39 -28.97
C GLN A 141 3.94 -26.56 -29.41
N GLU A 142 4.34 -27.40 -28.46
CA GLU A 142 5.15 -28.58 -28.72
C GLU A 142 4.62 -29.79 -27.94
N THR A 143 4.75 -30.99 -28.51
CA THR A 143 4.43 -32.24 -27.81
C THR A 143 5.70 -33.02 -27.58
N VAL A 144 6.01 -33.32 -26.32
CA VAL A 144 7.11 -34.19 -25.93
C VAL A 144 6.58 -35.56 -25.52
N SER A 145 7.34 -36.61 -25.82
CA SER A 145 7.01 -38.00 -25.46
C SER A 145 8.23 -38.67 -24.81
N HIS A 146 8.04 -39.35 -23.69
CA HIS A 146 9.08 -39.99 -22.87
C HIS A 146 10.27 -39.06 -22.59
N TRP A 147 9.96 -37.83 -22.18
CA TRP A 147 10.94 -36.77 -21.97
C TRP A 147 11.38 -36.70 -20.51
N SER A 148 12.67 -36.44 -20.29
CA SER A 148 13.23 -36.12 -18.99
C SER A 148 14.39 -35.14 -19.19
N GLY A 149 14.24 -33.93 -18.63
CA GLY A 149 15.28 -32.91 -18.67
C GLY A 149 14.72 -31.51 -18.91
N GLU A 150 15.62 -30.59 -19.23
CA GLU A 150 15.28 -29.20 -19.52
C GLU A 150 14.67 -29.05 -20.92
N TRP A 151 13.49 -28.44 -20.99
CA TRP A 151 12.86 -28.00 -22.22
C TRP A 151 12.93 -26.47 -22.32
N VAL A 152 13.24 -25.96 -23.52
CA VAL A 152 13.34 -24.52 -23.81
C VAL A 152 12.55 -24.21 -25.07
N SER A 153 11.68 -23.21 -25.00
CA SER A 153 10.92 -22.76 -26.17
C SER A 153 11.80 -22.05 -27.19
N ASP A 154 11.33 -21.93 -28.44
CA ASP A 154 11.85 -20.94 -29.37
C ASP A 154 11.77 -19.51 -28.80
N ARG A 155 12.60 -18.61 -29.36
CA ARG A 155 12.61 -17.20 -28.99
C ARG A 155 11.32 -16.51 -29.40
N ILE A 156 10.62 -15.96 -28.41
CA ILE A 156 9.41 -15.17 -28.61
C ILE A 156 9.80 -13.69 -28.67
N LEU A 157 9.57 -13.05 -29.82
CA LEU A 157 9.80 -11.62 -29.98
C LEU A 157 8.80 -10.83 -29.15
N ILE A 158 9.28 -9.87 -28.36
CA ILE A 158 8.39 -9.06 -27.52
C ILE A 158 7.67 -7.96 -28.30
N ALA A 159 8.19 -7.58 -29.47
CA ALA A 159 7.64 -6.49 -30.27
C ALA A 159 6.20 -6.80 -30.72
N GLY A 160 5.24 -6.01 -30.25
CA GLY A 160 3.81 -6.14 -30.56
C GLY A 160 3.01 -7.01 -29.58
N LEU A 161 3.64 -7.65 -28.59
CA LEU A 161 3.00 -8.44 -27.54
C LEU A 161 2.50 -7.59 -26.36
N GLU A 162 1.46 -6.78 -26.59
CA GLU A 162 0.73 -6.12 -25.50
C GLU A 162 -0.07 -7.11 -24.64
N GLY A 163 -0.37 -6.78 -23.38
CA GLY A 163 -1.17 -7.65 -22.51
C GLY A 163 -0.32 -8.66 -21.76
N ARG A 164 -0.66 -9.95 -21.86
CA ARG A 164 -0.10 -10.99 -20.99
C ARG A 164 0.20 -12.30 -21.70
N VAL A 165 1.15 -13.05 -21.15
CA VAL A 165 1.53 -14.39 -21.61
C VAL A 165 1.49 -15.39 -20.46
N HIS A 166 0.97 -16.58 -20.70
CA HIS A 166 0.90 -17.67 -19.72
C HIS A 166 1.25 -19.03 -20.35
N LEU A 167 1.54 -19.99 -19.48
CA LEU A 167 1.85 -21.38 -19.84
C LEU A 167 0.64 -22.29 -19.61
N GLU A 168 0.35 -23.17 -20.56
CA GLU A 168 -0.55 -24.31 -20.41
C GLU A 168 0.18 -25.61 -20.71
N MET A 169 -0.08 -26.64 -19.91
CA MET A 169 0.49 -27.98 -20.11
C MET A 169 -0.61 -29.03 -20.03
N LYS A 170 -0.67 -29.94 -21.01
CA LYS A 170 -1.55 -31.10 -21.00
C LYS A 170 -0.71 -32.36 -20.96
N ALA A 171 -0.71 -33.05 -19.82
CA ALA A 171 0.01 -34.30 -19.62
C ALA A 171 -0.92 -35.51 -19.75
N GLU A 172 -0.47 -36.55 -20.43
CA GLU A 172 -1.07 -37.89 -20.49
C GLU A 172 -0.08 -38.86 -19.82
N GLY A 173 -0.51 -39.53 -18.75
CA GLY A 173 0.36 -40.33 -17.89
C GLY A 173 1.00 -39.54 -16.74
N ALA A 174 2.08 -40.08 -16.16
CA ALA A 174 2.82 -39.43 -15.07
C ALA A 174 3.64 -38.23 -15.58
N PHE A 175 3.68 -37.17 -14.77
CA PHE A 175 4.51 -35.99 -15.04
C PHE A 175 5.08 -35.35 -13.76
N ASP A 176 6.18 -34.62 -13.94
CA ASP A 176 6.82 -33.75 -12.96
C ASP A 176 7.34 -32.49 -13.67
N ILE A 177 7.08 -31.31 -13.09
CA ILE A 177 7.45 -29.99 -13.62
C ILE A 177 8.14 -29.21 -12.51
N ALA A 178 9.34 -28.70 -12.80
CA ALA A 178 10.13 -27.89 -11.88
C ALA A 178 10.92 -26.81 -12.64
N ASP A 179 11.51 -25.88 -11.89
CA ASP A 179 12.44 -24.85 -12.40
C ASP A 179 11.94 -24.12 -13.65
N THR A 180 10.63 -23.83 -13.70
CA THR A 180 10.01 -23.09 -14.79
C THR A 180 10.30 -21.60 -14.62
N ALA A 181 10.79 -20.96 -15.66
CA ALA A 181 11.06 -19.53 -15.68
C ALA A 181 10.86 -18.92 -17.07
N TRP A 182 10.41 -17.66 -17.08
CA TRP A 182 10.60 -16.79 -18.24
C TRP A 182 12.01 -16.25 -18.20
N VAL A 183 12.78 -16.52 -19.25
CA VAL A 183 14.17 -16.06 -19.41
C VAL A 183 14.28 -15.16 -20.62
N GLY A 184 15.26 -14.27 -20.64
CA GLY A 184 15.56 -13.48 -21.83
C GLY A 184 16.98 -12.95 -21.81
N SER A 185 17.49 -12.59 -22.99
CA SER A 185 18.85 -12.05 -23.15
C SER A 185 18.76 -10.55 -23.51
N PRO A 186 18.75 -9.64 -22.51
CA PRO A 186 18.60 -8.21 -22.73
C PRO A 186 19.88 -7.53 -23.24
N GLY A 187 20.96 -8.29 -23.49
CA GLY A 187 22.29 -7.76 -23.78
C GLY A 187 23.01 -7.32 -22.50
N LEU A 188 23.90 -6.33 -22.61
CA LEU A 188 24.66 -5.81 -21.46
C LEU A 188 23.73 -5.09 -20.48
N ILE A 189 23.58 -5.65 -19.29
CA ILE A 189 22.94 -4.99 -18.14
C ILE A 189 24.06 -4.45 -17.26
N ASN A 190 24.07 -3.15 -17.00
CA ASN A 190 24.91 -2.59 -15.95
C ASN A 190 24.39 -3.17 -14.64
N ASN A 191 25.20 -3.93 -13.89
CA ASN A 191 24.81 -4.52 -12.61
C ASN A 191 24.53 -3.40 -11.58
N PRO A 192 23.28 -2.96 -11.37
CA PRO A 192 23.00 -1.77 -10.58
C PRO A 192 23.01 -2.12 -9.10
N SER A 193 23.33 -1.12 -8.29
CA SER A 193 23.33 -1.21 -6.84
C SER A 193 21.99 -0.76 -6.24
N PHE A 194 21.48 -1.53 -5.29
CA PHE A 194 20.18 -1.33 -4.64
C PHE A 194 20.32 -1.22 -3.13
N LEU A 195 19.61 -0.27 -2.52
CA LEU A 195 19.39 -0.21 -1.08
C LEU A 195 17.91 -0.36 -0.76
N ILE A 196 17.52 -1.46 -0.10
CA ILE A 196 16.20 -1.63 0.48
C ILE A 196 16.17 -0.97 1.86
N SER A 197 15.20 -0.10 2.07
CA SER A 197 14.96 0.59 3.33
C SER A 197 13.69 0.08 3.98
N VAL A 198 13.79 -0.35 5.25
CA VAL A 198 12.65 -0.72 6.09
C VAL A 198 12.62 0.22 7.31
N THR A 199 11.55 0.99 7.44
CA THR A 199 11.35 1.86 8.62
C THR A 199 10.50 1.13 9.64
N ALA A 200 11.11 0.65 10.73
CA ALA A 200 10.46 -0.18 11.72
C ALA A 200 9.89 0.64 12.88
N PHE A 201 8.63 0.37 13.27
CA PHE A 201 8.00 0.92 14.47
C PHE A 201 7.15 -0.14 15.21
N GLY A 202 7.80 -0.92 16.07
CA GLY A 202 7.11 -1.92 16.91
C GLY A 202 6.57 -3.12 16.14
N ARG A 203 7.14 -3.42 14.97
CA ARG A 203 6.79 -4.54 14.07
C ARG A 203 7.92 -5.55 13.91
N ASP A 204 8.69 -5.76 14.97
CA ASP A 204 9.96 -6.49 14.95
C ASP A 204 9.89 -7.88 14.30
N ALA A 205 8.81 -8.64 14.54
CA ALA A 205 8.63 -9.98 13.96
C ALA A 205 8.48 -9.96 12.43
N TYR A 206 7.74 -9.00 11.89
CA TYR A 206 7.59 -8.83 10.44
C TYR A 206 8.92 -8.46 9.79
N VAL A 207 9.65 -7.50 10.37
CA VAL A 207 10.97 -7.08 9.88
C VAL A 207 11.96 -8.24 9.88
N GLN A 208 12.03 -9.02 10.96
CA GLN A 208 12.91 -10.19 11.05
C GLN A 208 12.56 -11.24 9.98
N SER A 209 11.28 -11.53 9.79
CA SER A 209 10.84 -12.50 8.77
C SER A 209 11.14 -12.03 7.36
N LEU A 210 10.80 -10.77 7.05
CA LEU A 210 11.07 -10.16 5.76
C LEU A 210 12.56 -10.31 5.41
N LEU A 211 13.45 -9.90 6.33
CA LEU A 211 14.90 -9.98 6.12
C LEU A 211 15.38 -11.43 5.99
N ARG A 212 14.87 -12.38 6.78
CA ARG A 212 15.21 -13.81 6.64
C ARG A 212 14.86 -14.31 5.25
N SER A 213 13.64 -14.06 4.78
CA SER A 213 13.17 -14.52 3.48
C SER A 213 14.00 -13.97 2.32
N VAL A 214 14.23 -12.67 2.29
CA VAL A 214 15.01 -12.04 1.20
C VAL A 214 16.50 -12.41 1.25
N CYS A 215 17.07 -12.64 2.43
CA CYS A 215 18.47 -13.06 2.55
C CYS A 215 18.70 -14.51 2.11
N LEU A 216 17.73 -15.39 2.38
CA LEU A 216 17.79 -16.80 2.00
C LEU A 216 17.47 -17.06 0.52
N TYR A 217 16.78 -16.13 -0.15
CA TYR A 217 16.40 -16.28 -1.54
C TYR A 217 17.60 -16.14 -2.49
N ARG A 218 18.05 -17.27 -3.06
CA ARG A 218 19.26 -17.35 -3.89
C ARG A 218 19.26 -16.40 -5.10
N PRO A 219 18.16 -16.23 -5.85
CA PRO A 219 18.15 -15.33 -7.01
C PRO A 219 18.47 -13.86 -6.70
N LEU A 220 18.30 -13.40 -5.45
CA LEU A 220 18.68 -12.03 -5.06
C LEU A 220 20.18 -11.87 -4.79
N ARG A 221 20.95 -12.96 -4.68
CA ARG A 221 22.39 -12.91 -4.39
C ARG A 221 23.25 -12.46 -5.57
N SER A 222 22.71 -12.51 -6.78
CA SER A 222 23.40 -12.06 -8.00
C SER A 222 23.45 -10.53 -8.15
N PHE A 223 22.67 -9.79 -7.36
CA PHE A 223 22.61 -8.33 -7.40
C PHE A 223 23.42 -7.69 -6.27
N ASP A 224 23.95 -6.48 -6.50
CA ASP A 224 24.46 -5.63 -5.41
C ASP A 224 23.28 -5.07 -4.61
N LEU A 225 22.82 -5.88 -3.65
CA LEU A 225 21.67 -5.58 -2.82
C LEU A 225 22.08 -5.40 -1.35
N ARG A 226 21.73 -4.24 -0.80
CA ARG A 226 21.92 -3.91 0.62
C ARG A 226 20.57 -3.65 1.29
N PHE A 227 20.52 -3.86 2.59
CA PHE A 227 19.33 -3.63 3.42
C PHE A 227 19.66 -2.61 4.50
N LEU A 228 18.81 -1.61 4.70
CA LEU A 228 18.89 -0.66 5.79
C LEU A 228 17.62 -0.73 6.63
N VAL A 229 17.78 -1.08 7.90
CA VAL A 229 16.71 -1.07 8.88
C VAL A 229 16.83 0.19 9.73
N VAL A 230 15.82 1.05 9.69
CA VAL A 230 15.72 2.22 10.55
C VAL A 230 14.72 1.93 11.66
N ASP A 231 15.22 1.63 12.86
CA ASP A 231 14.41 1.36 14.07
C ASP A 231 14.00 2.68 14.72
N ASN A 232 12.76 3.10 14.47
CA ASN A 232 12.13 4.28 15.06
C ASN A 232 11.49 3.99 16.42
N ALA A 233 11.21 2.73 16.76
CA ALA A 233 10.60 2.36 18.05
C ALA A 233 11.63 2.14 19.16
N GLY A 234 12.88 1.81 18.80
CA GLY A 234 13.91 1.43 19.75
C GLY A 234 13.73 0.01 20.31
N THR A 235 12.81 -0.78 19.76
CA THR A 235 12.46 -2.12 20.25
C THR A 235 13.24 -3.23 19.58
N LEU A 236 13.69 -3.00 18.33
CA LEU A 236 14.28 -4.05 17.51
C LEU A 236 15.73 -4.33 17.92
N SER A 237 16.00 -5.56 18.35
CA SER A 237 17.34 -6.01 18.74
C SER A 237 18.15 -6.43 17.49
N PRO A 238 19.32 -5.82 17.20
CA PRO A 238 20.15 -6.17 16.06
C PRO A 238 20.55 -7.64 16.02
N GLU A 239 20.72 -8.27 17.18
CA GLU A 239 21.14 -9.67 17.34
C GLU A 239 20.08 -10.67 16.86
N LYS A 240 18.82 -10.22 16.71
CA LYS A 240 17.71 -11.04 16.19
C LYS A 240 17.59 -10.99 14.67
N LEU A 241 18.31 -10.07 14.01
CA LEU A 241 18.35 -9.97 12.56
C LEU A 241 19.21 -11.12 11.98
N PRO A 242 18.99 -11.51 10.71
CA PRO A 242 19.87 -12.46 10.04
C PRO A 242 21.34 -12.01 10.11
N PRO A 243 22.29 -12.92 10.36
CA PRO A 243 23.71 -12.59 10.33
C PRO A 243 24.19 -12.47 8.87
N ASP A 244 23.74 -11.44 8.17
CA ASP A 244 24.05 -11.16 6.77
C ASP A 244 24.76 -9.80 6.65
N SER A 245 25.94 -9.78 6.05
CA SER A 245 26.77 -8.58 5.90
C SER A 245 26.12 -7.48 5.05
N ARG A 246 25.04 -7.78 4.32
CA ARG A 246 24.28 -6.81 3.54
C ARG A 246 23.35 -5.95 4.39
N ILE A 247 23.12 -6.32 5.66
CA ILE A 247 22.19 -5.63 6.56
C ILE A 247 22.90 -4.55 7.36
N PHE A 248 22.41 -3.32 7.21
CA PHE A 248 22.78 -2.15 7.99
C PHE A 248 21.63 -1.79 8.93
N PHE A 249 21.95 -1.38 10.15
CA PHE A 249 20.97 -1.07 11.18
C PHE A 249 21.23 0.33 11.77
N ILE A 250 20.19 1.15 11.83
CA ILE A 250 20.21 2.47 12.46
C ILE A 250 19.06 2.52 13.46
N ARG A 251 19.38 2.82 14.72
CA ARG A 251 18.36 3.17 15.72
C ARG A 251 18.26 4.69 15.84
N GLN A 252 17.05 5.22 15.77
CA GLN A 252 16.80 6.65 15.92
C GLN A 252 15.54 6.94 16.73
N GLU A 253 15.42 8.19 17.19
CA GLU A 253 14.21 8.69 17.83
C GLU A 253 13.05 8.74 16.81
N ASN A 254 11.83 8.40 17.25
CA ASN A 254 10.66 8.39 16.37
C ASN A 254 10.30 9.81 15.85
N LEU A 255 10.65 10.09 14.60
CA LEU A 255 10.22 11.27 13.84
C LEU A 255 9.15 10.93 12.78
N GLY A 256 8.48 9.78 12.91
CA GLY A 256 7.44 9.31 12.00
C GLY A 256 7.97 8.51 10.80
N CYS A 257 7.05 8.01 9.97
CA CYS A 257 7.37 7.16 8.82
C CYS A 257 8.30 7.86 7.82
N THR A 258 7.97 9.12 7.47
CA THR A 258 8.76 9.91 6.51
C THR A 258 10.22 10.02 6.94
N SER A 259 10.50 10.11 8.24
CA SER A 259 11.87 10.24 8.74
C SER A 259 12.74 9.02 8.44
N GLY A 260 12.20 7.80 8.46
CA GLY A 260 12.96 6.61 8.14
C GLY A 260 13.30 6.55 6.66
N VAL A 261 12.35 6.93 5.80
CA VAL A 261 12.59 7.09 4.36
C VAL A 261 13.65 8.17 4.08
N MET A 262 13.57 9.32 4.75
CA MET A 262 14.55 10.41 4.56
C MET A 262 15.93 10.03 5.11
N ARG A 263 16.00 9.30 6.22
CA ARG A 263 17.25 8.75 6.77
C ARG A 263 17.88 7.79 5.77
N ALA A 264 17.09 6.90 5.21
CA ALA A 264 17.57 5.97 4.20
C ALA A 264 18.00 6.65 2.90
N LEU A 265 17.34 7.74 2.48
CA LEU A 265 17.80 8.53 1.33
C LEU A 265 19.17 9.17 1.57
N VAL A 266 19.44 9.66 2.78
CA VAL A 266 20.77 10.16 3.18
C VAL A 266 21.81 9.04 3.03
N GLU A 267 21.53 7.86 3.58
CA GLU A 267 22.47 6.73 3.52
C GLU A 267 22.66 6.19 2.10
N ALA A 268 21.58 6.08 1.31
CA ALA A 268 21.61 5.70 -0.10
C ALA A 268 22.55 6.62 -0.91
N ARG A 269 22.42 7.95 -0.71
CA ARG A 269 23.29 8.95 -1.37
C ARG A 269 24.74 8.86 -0.93
N LYS A 270 25.02 8.62 0.36
CA LYS A 270 26.38 8.40 0.87
C LYS A 270 26.99 7.13 0.28
N MET A 271 26.20 6.07 0.19
CA MET A 271 26.56 4.78 -0.39
C MET A 271 26.65 4.78 -1.91
N LYS A 272 26.21 5.87 -2.57
CA LYS A 272 26.11 6.03 -4.02
C LYS A 272 25.36 4.87 -4.69
N THR A 273 24.26 4.45 -4.09
CA THR A 273 23.39 3.42 -4.69
C THR A 273 22.70 3.96 -5.93
N ASP A 274 22.53 3.13 -6.95
CA ASP A 274 21.82 3.51 -8.19
C ASP A 274 20.31 3.64 -7.92
N PHE A 275 19.77 2.70 -7.15
CA PHE A 275 18.36 2.63 -6.79
C PHE A 275 18.15 2.48 -5.29
N MET A 276 17.07 3.08 -4.81
CA MET A 276 16.57 2.87 -3.46
C MET A 276 15.18 2.24 -3.54
N ILE A 277 15.00 1.18 -2.77
CA ILE A 277 13.73 0.48 -2.61
C ILE A 277 13.21 0.81 -1.22
N ILE A 278 11.99 1.33 -1.11
CA ILE A 278 11.32 1.58 0.16
C ILE A 278 10.35 0.43 0.40
N ALA A 279 10.33 -0.13 1.60
CA ALA A 279 9.40 -1.17 2.02
C ALA A 279 8.82 -0.86 3.41
N ASP A 280 7.53 -1.17 3.59
CA ASP A 280 6.87 -1.08 4.90
C ASP A 280 7.32 -2.20 5.84
N ASP A 281 7.13 -2.00 7.15
CA ASP A 281 7.58 -2.93 8.19
C ASP A 281 6.56 -4.01 8.56
N ASP A 282 5.30 -3.92 8.11
CA ASP A 282 4.22 -4.90 8.35
C ASP A 282 3.66 -5.54 7.07
N ILE A 283 4.54 -5.80 6.10
CA ILE A 283 4.26 -6.55 4.87
C ILE A 283 4.63 -8.02 4.95
N VAL A 284 3.93 -8.83 4.15
CA VAL A 284 4.36 -10.16 3.73
C VAL A 284 4.76 -10.06 2.26
N LEU A 285 6.05 -10.20 1.99
CA LEU A 285 6.64 -10.03 0.66
C LEU A 285 7.30 -11.35 0.19
N PRO A 286 6.75 -12.02 -0.83
CA PRO A 286 7.47 -13.09 -1.49
C PRO A 286 8.77 -12.55 -2.09
N PRO A 287 9.95 -13.14 -1.79
CA PRO A 287 11.23 -12.68 -2.32
C PRO A 287 11.28 -12.60 -3.85
N GLU A 288 10.53 -13.46 -4.55
CA GLU A 288 10.39 -13.42 -6.01
C GLU A 288 9.77 -12.09 -6.51
N MET A 289 8.90 -11.44 -5.72
CA MET A 289 8.31 -10.14 -6.10
C MET A 289 9.37 -9.02 -6.03
N LEU A 290 10.27 -9.09 -5.04
CA LEU A 290 11.41 -8.20 -4.94
C LEU A 290 12.41 -8.45 -6.09
N TYR A 291 12.67 -9.72 -6.40
CA TYR A 291 13.50 -10.11 -7.54
C TYR A 291 12.96 -9.53 -8.86
N ARG A 292 11.67 -9.73 -9.13
CA ARG A 292 10.99 -9.16 -10.31
C ARG A 292 11.06 -7.64 -10.36
N MET A 293 10.92 -6.95 -9.21
CA MET A 293 11.08 -5.50 -9.14
C MET A 293 12.49 -5.06 -9.52
N ILE A 294 13.53 -5.73 -8.98
CA ILE A 294 14.94 -5.44 -9.29
C ILE A 294 15.24 -5.72 -10.76
N VAL A 295 14.79 -6.85 -11.30
CA VAL A 295 14.94 -7.20 -12.72
C VAL A 295 14.26 -6.16 -13.60
N PHE A 296 12.99 -5.82 -13.34
CA PHE A 296 12.25 -4.83 -14.13
C PHE A 296 12.93 -3.46 -14.08
N GLN A 297 13.39 -3.04 -12.89
CA GLN A 297 14.12 -1.79 -12.71
C GLN A 297 15.44 -1.76 -13.49
N SER A 298 16.20 -2.87 -13.47
CA SER A 298 17.48 -3.02 -14.16
C SER A 298 17.33 -3.02 -15.69
N LEU A 299 16.19 -3.53 -16.18
CA LEU A 299 15.89 -3.60 -17.60
C LEU A 299 15.23 -2.34 -18.15
N ALA A 300 14.81 -1.40 -17.29
CA ALA A 300 14.09 -0.22 -17.72
C ALA A 300 14.91 0.64 -18.71
N HIS A 301 14.35 0.97 -19.87
CA HIS A 301 15.09 1.76 -20.86
C HIS A 301 15.16 3.25 -20.53
N HIS A 302 14.28 3.73 -19.65
CA HIS A 302 14.27 5.08 -19.07
C HIS A 302 14.13 5.00 -17.54
N PRO A 303 14.55 6.04 -16.80
CA PRO A 303 14.31 6.11 -15.35
C PRO A 303 12.81 5.98 -15.02
N VAL A 304 12.46 4.94 -14.26
CA VAL A 304 11.10 4.67 -13.77
C VAL A 304 11.11 4.41 -12.28
N ALA A 305 9.99 4.66 -11.62
CA ALA A 305 9.73 4.18 -10.28
C ALA A 305 8.86 2.92 -10.38
N VAL A 306 9.34 1.79 -9.87
CA VAL A 306 8.62 0.51 -9.93
C VAL A 306 7.94 0.27 -8.60
N GLY A 307 6.61 0.15 -8.62
CA GLY A 307 5.80 -0.12 -7.44
C GLY A 307 5.23 -1.53 -7.41
N ALA A 308 4.61 -1.89 -6.28
CA ALA A 308 3.88 -3.15 -6.11
C ALA A 308 2.36 -2.90 -5.91
N GLY A 309 1.53 -3.83 -6.39
CA GLY A 309 0.13 -3.88 -5.99
C GLY A 309 -0.01 -4.40 -4.55
N MET A 310 -0.93 -3.83 -3.77
CA MET A 310 -1.16 -4.28 -2.39
C MET A 310 -2.36 -5.23 -2.33
N MET A 311 -2.13 -6.48 -1.95
CA MET A 311 -3.15 -7.42 -1.50
C MET A 311 -3.47 -7.21 -0.02
N THR A 312 -4.66 -7.63 0.41
CA THR A 312 -5.04 -7.54 1.83
C THR A 312 -4.72 -8.83 2.59
N LEU A 313 -4.18 -8.73 3.81
CA LEU A 313 -4.04 -9.90 4.69
C LEU A 313 -5.40 -10.48 5.16
N ARG A 314 -6.50 -9.71 5.03
CA ARG A 314 -7.85 -10.12 5.46
C ARG A 314 -8.55 -11.00 4.41
N GLU A 315 -8.45 -10.61 3.15
CA GLU A 315 -8.96 -11.33 1.97
C GLU A 315 -7.79 -11.41 0.98
N THR A 316 -7.04 -12.51 1.05
CA THR A 316 -5.73 -12.68 0.42
C THR A 316 -5.77 -12.76 -1.11
N ASN A 317 -6.96 -12.90 -1.70
CA ASN A 317 -7.23 -12.80 -3.15
C ASN A 317 -7.81 -11.44 -3.56
N LEU A 318 -7.82 -10.44 -2.67
CA LEU A 318 -8.30 -9.09 -2.96
C LEU A 318 -7.14 -8.13 -3.14
N LEU A 319 -6.99 -7.58 -4.35
CA LEU A 319 -6.16 -6.41 -4.63
C LEU A 319 -6.83 -5.20 -3.98
N TRP A 320 -6.21 -4.60 -2.98
CA TRP A 320 -6.68 -3.35 -2.39
C TRP A 320 -6.55 -2.20 -3.37
N GLU A 321 -5.37 -2.04 -3.96
CA GLU A 321 -5.03 -0.96 -4.87
C GLU A 321 -3.71 -1.27 -5.60
N LYS A 322 -3.63 -0.90 -6.88
CA LYS A 322 -2.41 -0.99 -7.71
C LYS A 322 -1.55 0.28 -7.63
N GLY A 323 -2.19 1.43 -7.48
CA GLY A 323 -1.59 2.77 -7.45
C GLY A 323 -2.71 3.80 -7.60
N SER A 324 -2.39 5.08 -7.58
CA SER A 324 -3.41 6.14 -7.53
C SER A 324 -3.09 7.33 -8.40
N ARG A 325 -4.15 8.04 -8.82
CA ARG A 325 -4.06 9.39 -9.41
C ARG A 325 -4.48 10.45 -8.41
N VAL A 326 -3.79 11.58 -8.44
CA VAL A 326 -4.09 12.78 -7.68
C VAL A 326 -4.99 13.67 -8.54
N LEU A 327 -6.22 13.86 -8.10
CA LEU A 327 -7.19 14.73 -8.74
C LEU A 327 -7.13 16.14 -8.15
N ASN A 328 -7.56 17.12 -8.95
CA ASN A 328 -7.68 18.51 -8.54
C ASN A 328 -9.13 18.89 -8.15
N THR A 329 -9.95 17.90 -7.78
CA THR A 329 -11.39 18.07 -7.51
C THR A 329 -11.73 18.33 -6.04
N GLY A 330 -10.75 18.50 -5.16
CA GLY A 330 -10.98 18.81 -3.75
C GLY A 330 -9.83 18.37 -2.84
N LEU A 331 -10.06 18.47 -1.53
CA LEU A 331 -9.15 17.90 -0.53
C LEU A 331 -9.17 16.37 -0.60
N ASN A 332 -7.98 15.74 -0.57
CA ASN A 332 -7.81 14.28 -0.66
C ASN A 332 -8.59 13.64 -1.81
N ALA A 333 -8.61 14.32 -2.94
CA ALA A 333 -9.20 13.81 -4.15
C ALA A 333 -8.21 12.82 -4.81
N LEU A 334 -8.25 11.57 -4.37
CA LEU A 334 -7.42 10.47 -4.89
C LEU A 334 -8.30 9.49 -5.66
N GLN A 335 -7.82 9.04 -6.82
CA GLN A 335 -8.44 8.00 -7.64
C GLN A 335 -7.56 6.74 -7.59
N PRO A 336 -7.83 5.81 -6.68
CA PRO A 336 -7.16 4.51 -6.66
C PRO A 336 -7.53 3.68 -7.89
N LEU A 337 -6.52 3.06 -8.48
CA LEU A 337 -6.61 2.24 -9.68
C LEU A 337 -6.78 0.77 -9.29
N HIS A 338 -7.76 0.12 -9.91
CA HIS A 338 -8.15 -1.28 -9.63
C HIS A 338 -8.38 -1.52 -8.14
N LYS A 339 -9.13 -0.60 -7.53
CA LYS A 339 -9.44 -0.63 -6.10
C LYS A 339 -10.35 -1.81 -5.78
N ARG A 340 -9.97 -2.63 -4.78
CA ARG A 340 -10.77 -3.77 -4.30
C ARG A 340 -11.15 -4.75 -5.41
N THR A 341 -10.19 -5.07 -6.27
CA THR A 341 -10.36 -6.04 -7.36
C THR A 341 -10.15 -7.45 -6.82
N LYS A 342 -11.14 -8.33 -6.98
CA LYS A 342 -11.01 -9.75 -6.64
C LYS A 342 -10.26 -10.50 -7.73
N LEU A 343 -9.35 -11.39 -7.33
CA LEU A 343 -8.48 -12.16 -8.21
C LEU A 343 -8.90 -13.63 -8.32
N ASP A 344 -10.20 -13.89 -8.18
CA ASP A 344 -10.80 -15.23 -8.25
C ASP A 344 -10.98 -15.76 -9.68
N ASN A 345 -10.96 -14.88 -10.68
CA ASN A 345 -11.12 -15.22 -12.09
C ASN A 345 -10.14 -14.39 -12.95
N PRO A 346 -9.45 -15.00 -13.94
CA PRO A 346 -8.64 -14.30 -14.94
C PRO A 346 -9.30 -13.10 -15.63
N ALA A 347 -10.61 -13.14 -15.85
CA ALA A 347 -11.36 -12.00 -16.39
C ALA A 347 -11.31 -10.78 -15.44
N SER A 348 -11.43 -11.00 -14.13
CA SER A 348 -11.52 -9.97 -13.10
C SER A 348 -10.27 -9.10 -12.98
N PHE A 349 -9.10 -9.63 -13.38
CA PHE A 349 -7.82 -8.91 -13.28
C PHE A 349 -7.19 -8.60 -14.63
N SER A 350 -7.90 -8.82 -15.72
CA SER A 350 -7.38 -8.58 -17.08
C SER A 350 -6.97 -7.13 -17.29
N GLU A 351 -7.75 -6.19 -16.75
CA GLU A 351 -7.45 -4.75 -16.81
C GLU A 351 -6.14 -4.37 -16.09
N LEU A 352 -5.61 -5.22 -15.19
CA LEU A 352 -4.32 -4.96 -14.55
C LEU A 352 -3.19 -4.93 -15.58
N PHE A 353 -3.29 -5.69 -16.67
CA PHE A 353 -2.28 -5.78 -17.71
C PHE A 353 -2.34 -4.63 -18.72
N GLU A 354 -3.30 -3.71 -18.55
CA GLU A 354 -3.28 -2.42 -19.22
C GLU A 354 -2.43 -1.41 -18.43
N ASP A 355 -1.83 -0.48 -19.16
CA ASP A 355 -1.04 0.61 -18.58
C ASP A 355 -1.95 1.69 -18.01
N SER A 356 -2.02 1.74 -16.68
CA SER A 356 -2.98 2.56 -15.96
C SER A 356 -2.46 3.95 -15.59
N LEU A 357 -1.23 4.34 -15.97
CA LEU A 357 -0.65 5.68 -15.78
C LEU A 357 -0.99 6.33 -14.40
N PRO A 358 -0.49 5.79 -13.29
CA PRO A 358 -0.68 6.36 -11.96
C PRO A 358 0.15 7.63 -11.74
N ASP A 359 -0.34 8.50 -10.85
CA ASP A 359 0.47 9.63 -10.37
C ASP A 359 1.55 9.18 -9.39
N TYR A 360 1.22 8.18 -8.57
CA TYR A 360 2.14 7.61 -7.58
C TYR A 360 1.84 6.13 -7.33
N THR A 361 2.82 5.43 -6.78
CA THR A 361 2.66 4.16 -6.10
C THR A 361 2.91 4.39 -4.61
N ALA A 362 2.25 3.62 -3.74
CA ALA A 362 2.46 3.77 -2.31
C ALA A 362 3.81 3.18 -1.89
N LEU A 363 4.32 3.64 -0.75
CA LEU A 363 5.66 3.28 -0.27
C LEU A 363 5.74 1.92 0.44
N TRP A 364 4.66 1.13 0.45
CA TRP A 364 4.72 -0.25 0.97
C TRP A 364 5.77 -1.10 0.24
N LEU A 365 5.96 -0.84 -1.05
CA LEU A 365 7.09 -1.32 -1.84
C LEU A 365 7.24 -0.48 -3.12
N MET A 366 8.29 0.34 -3.17
CA MET A 366 8.62 1.18 -4.32
C MET A 366 10.14 1.26 -4.55
N SER A 367 10.60 0.92 -5.74
CA SER A 367 11.94 1.20 -6.25
C SER A 367 11.96 2.50 -7.04
N ALA A 368 12.99 3.33 -6.86
CA ALA A 368 13.23 4.51 -7.71
C ALA A 368 14.73 4.83 -7.79
N PRO A 369 15.20 5.52 -8.86
CA PRO A 369 16.58 6.00 -8.94
C PRO A 369 16.90 6.91 -7.76
N THR A 370 18.00 6.62 -7.05
CA THR A 370 18.36 7.33 -5.80
C THR A 370 18.60 8.82 -6.04
N ASP A 371 19.20 9.18 -7.18
CA ASP A 371 19.46 10.58 -7.57
C ASP A 371 18.16 11.37 -7.88
N LYS A 372 17.08 10.68 -8.24
CA LYS A 372 15.78 11.30 -8.55
C LYS A 372 14.87 11.43 -7.33
N LEU A 373 15.06 10.63 -6.28
CA LEU A 373 14.35 10.81 -5.02
C LEU A 373 14.63 12.19 -4.41
N SER A 374 13.63 12.72 -3.69
CA SER A 374 13.69 14.09 -3.15
C SER A 374 13.50 14.07 -1.65
N PHE A 375 14.19 14.97 -0.95
CA PHE A 375 13.85 15.23 0.43
C PHE A 375 12.47 15.89 0.50
N LEU A 376 11.62 15.36 1.37
CA LEU A 376 10.24 15.80 1.55
C LEU A 376 10.17 16.84 2.68
N PRO A 377 9.07 17.61 2.78
CA PRO A 377 8.77 18.39 3.99
C PRO A 377 8.86 17.51 5.24
N ALA A 378 8.96 18.15 6.41
CA ALA A 378 8.84 17.51 7.71
C ALA A 378 7.42 16.94 7.96
N PHE A 379 6.97 16.00 7.12
CA PHE A 379 5.82 15.16 7.38
C PHE A 379 6.21 14.13 8.45
N PHE A 380 5.30 13.86 9.37
CA PHE A 380 5.46 12.75 10.31
C PHE A 380 4.94 11.45 9.67
N ILE A 381 3.72 11.49 9.11
CA ILE A 381 3.08 10.42 8.34
C ILE A 381 2.13 11.04 7.31
N TYR A 382 1.72 10.24 6.32
CA TYR A 382 0.81 10.56 5.22
C TYR A 382 1.34 11.56 4.19
N TYR A 383 0.99 11.27 2.93
CA TYR A 383 1.32 12.03 1.71
C TYR A 383 2.78 11.98 1.28
N GLU A 384 3.66 11.27 1.99
CA GLU A 384 5.03 11.03 1.57
C GLU A 384 5.09 10.30 0.22
N ASP A 385 4.24 9.31 0.04
CA ASP A 385 4.08 8.53 -1.19
C ASP A 385 3.60 9.40 -2.37
N ILE A 386 2.54 10.17 -2.14
CA ILE A 386 1.92 11.05 -3.14
C ILE A 386 2.91 12.12 -3.59
N LEU A 387 3.54 12.82 -2.64
CA LEU A 387 4.47 13.90 -2.96
C LEU A 387 5.74 13.37 -3.62
N GLN A 388 6.24 12.21 -3.20
CA GLN A 388 7.39 11.58 -3.84
C GLN A 388 7.07 11.19 -5.30
N GLY A 389 5.90 10.59 -5.55
CA GLY A 389 5.44 10.25 -6.90
C GLY A 389 5.30 11.47 -7.82
N LEU A 390 4.63 12.53 -7.36
CA LEU A 390 4.49 13.77 -8.14
C LEU A 390 5.86 14.44 -8.42
N THR A 391 6.77 14.41 -7.44
CA THR A 391 8.12 14.97 -7.62
C THR A 391 8.96 14.14 -8.58
N LEU A 392 8.85 12.82 -8.54
CA LEU A 392 9.50 11.91 -9.50
C LEU A 392 9.00 12.18 -10.92
N GLN A 393 7.70 12.37 -11.11
CA GLN A 393 7.13 12.71 -12.42
C GLN A 393 7.70 14.02 -12.98
N LYS A 394 7.83 15.05 -12.14
CA LYS A 394 8.47 16.33 -12.53
C LYS A 394 9.93 16.16 -12.96
N LYS A 395 10.61 15.13 -12.47
CA LYS A 395 11.98 14.74 -12.85
C LYS A 395 12.03 13.73 -14.00
N GLY A 396 10.91 13.50 -14.69
CA GLY A 396 10.83 12.56 -15.81
C GLY A 396 10.76 11.09 -15.41
N VAL A 397 10.55 10.78 -14.13
CA VAL A 397 10.44 9.41 -13.62
C VAL A 397 8.97 9.04 -13.46
N ARG A 398 8.49 8.12 -14.29
CA ARG A 398 7.09 7.64 -14.22
C ARG A 398 6.96 6.50 -13.21
N SER A 399 5.84 6.49 -12.47
CA SER A 399 5.42 5.36 -11.64
C SER A 399 4.83 4.23 -12.50
N ILE A 400 5.43 3.05 -12.47
CA ILE A 400 5.01 1.83 -13.17
C ILE A 400 4.75 0.76 -12.13
N ILE A 401 3.59 0.09 -12.19
CA ILE A 401 3.24 -1.00 -11.27
C ILE A 401 2.89 -2.24 -12.09
N PRO A 402 3.89 -3.05 -12.48
CA PRO A 402 3.67 -4.29 -13.19
C PRO A 402 2.81 -5.26 -12.36
N PRO A 403 1.76 -5.89 -12.91
CA PRO A 403 0.82 -6.71 -12.13
C PRO A 403 1.44 -7.91 -11.40
N HIS A 404 2.51 -8.46 -11.97
CA HIS A 404 3.26 -9.59 -11.40
C HIS A 404 4.14 -9.23 -10.19
N ILE A 405 4.11 -7.97 -9.72
CA ILE A 405 4.80 -7.48 -8.51
C ILE A 405 3.73 -7.04 -7.51
N PHE A 406 3.56 -7.81 -6.45
CA PHE A 406 2.57 -7.54 -5.41
C PHE A 406 3.05 -8.05 -4.04
N LEU A 407 2.37 -7.64 -2.99
CA LEU A 407 2.62 -8.07 -1.60
C LEU A 407 1.31 -8.13 -0.82
N TRP A 408 1.34 -8.68 0.38
CA TRP A 408 0.22 -8.58 1.31
C TRP A 408 0.55 -7.62 2.44
N HIS A 409 -0.43 -6.79 2.78
CA HIS A 409 -0.31 -5.81 3.85
C HIS A 409 -1.53 -5.90 4.76
N ALA A 410 -1.33 -5.58 6.05
CA ALA A 410 -2.46 -5.40 6.96
C ALA A 410 -3.29 -4.19 6.51
N THR A 411 -4.54 -4.42 6.08
CA THR A 411 -5.44 -3.31 5.82
C THR A 411 -5.93 -2.76 7.14
N LEU A 412 -5.32 -1.68 7.60
CA LEU A 412 -5.88 -0.90 8.69
C LEU A 412 -7.08 -0.13 8.11
N GLU A 413 -8.30 -0.66 8.25
CA GLU A 413 -9.53 0.13 8.13
C GLU A 413 -9.67 1.15 9.30
N LYS A 414 -8.55 1.66 9.80
CA LYS A 414 -8.48 2.64 10.88
C LYS A 414 -8.71 4.01 10.28
N ARG A 415 -9.96 4.47 10.29
CA ARG A 415 -10.22 5.91 10.09
C ARG A 415 -9.71 6.65 11.33
N GLY A 416 -8.53 7.21 11.17
CA GLY A 416 -7.61 7.57 12.25
C GLY A 416 -8.14 8.54 13.31
N SER A 417 -7.39 8.56 14.40
CA SER A 417 -7.40 9.54 15.48
C SER A 417 -7.39 10.98 14.98
N PHE A 418 -7.72 11.92 15.86
CA PHE A 418 -7.85 13.34 15.51
C PHE A 418 -6.55 13.92 14.93
N TRP A 419 -5.41 13.59 15.53
CA TRP A 419 -4.09 14.01 15.05
C TRP A 419 -3.78 13.48 13.64
N LYS A 420 -4.21 12.26 13.30
CA LYS A 420 -4.06 11.70 11.95
C LYS A 420 -4.86 12.50 10.91
N ARG A 421 -6.09 12.88 11.26
CA ARG A 421 -6.96 13.72 10.39
C ARG A 421 -6.44 15.15 10.25
N TYR A 422 -5.74 15.66 11.26
CA TYR A 422 -5.02 16.92 11.19
C TYR A 422 -3.89 16.87 10.17
N LEU A 423 -2.99 15.89 10.30
CA LEU A 423 -1.87 15.73 9.37
C LEU A 423 -2.34 15.51 7.94
N TRP A 424 -3.41 14.72 7.77
CA TRP A 424 -4.01 14.43 6.47
C TRP A 424 -4.41 15.70 5.68
N VAL A 425 -5.16 16.64 6.28
CA VAL A 425 -5.53 17.89 5.57
C VAL A 425 -4.33 18.80 5.35
N ARG A 426 -3.42 18.89 6.33
CA ARG A 426 -2.27 19.79 6.23
C ARG A 426 -1.29 19.31 5.17
N ASN A 427 -0.99 18.02 5.14
CA ASN A 427 -0.05 17.43 4.21
C ASN A 427 -0.63 17.37 2.78
N ASP A 428 -1.96 17.20 2.61
CA ASP A 428 -2.61 17.37 1.30
C ASP A 428 -2.39 18.79 0.76
N MET A 429 -2.62 19.80 1.60
CA MET A 429 -2.42 21.20 1.21
C MET A 429 -0.95 21.51 0.91
N ALA A 430 -0.01 21.06 1.75
CA ALA A 430 1.42 21.20 1.48
C ALA A 430 1.82 20.54 0.14
N THR A 431 1.31 19.33 -0.13
CA THR A 431 1.51 18.62 -1.38
C THR A 431 0.96 19.42 -2.57
N ARG A 432 -0.23 20.01 -2.44
CA ARG A 432 -0.83 20.86 -3.49
C ARG A 432 -0.09 22.18 -3.71
N PHE A 433 0.48 22.79 -2.66
CA PHE A 433 1.31 23.97 -2.80
C PHE A 433 2.64 23.65 -3.49
N LEU A 434 3.23 22.48 -3.24
CA LEU A 434 4.41 22.00 -3.97
C LEU A 434 4.07 21.51 -5.40
N ASN A 435 2.79 21.26 -5.68
CA ASN A 435 2.28 20.78 -6.96
C ASN A 435 1.05 21.58 -7.43
N PRO A 436 1.23 22.87 -7.80
CA PRO A 436 0.11 23.76 -8.15
C PRO A 436 -0.77 23.25 -9.29
N GLU A 437 -0.24 22.43 -10.19
CA GLU A 437 -0.99 21.78 -11.27
C GLU A 437 -2.07 20.80 -10.77
N LYS A 438 -1.90 20.27 -9.55
CA LYS A 438 -2.88 19.44 -8.85
C LYS A 438 -3.79 20.26 -7.93
N MET A 439 -3.70 21.60 -7.96
CA MET A 439 -4.46 22.49 -7.08
C MET A 439 -5.52 23.29 -7.87
N ARG A 440 -6.80 23.15 -7.50
CA ARG A 440 -7.86 24.09 -7.88
C ARG A 440 -8.48 24.69 -6.62
N SER A 441 -8.38 26.00 -6.46
CA SER A 441 -8.73 26.68 -5.20
C SER A 441 -10.21 26.54 -4.85
N VAL A 442 -11.13 26.65 -5.82
CA VAL A 442 -12.58 26.53 -5.56
C VAL A 442 -12.98 25.14 -5.07
N PRO A 443 -12.62 24.02 -5.74
CA PRO A 443 -12.98 22.71 -5.21
C PRO A 443 -12.32 22.37 -3.87
N ILE A 444 -11.11 22.87 -3.57
CA ILE A 444 -10.49 22.76 -2.23
C ILE A 444 -11.31 23.50 -1.17
N ALA A 445 -11.65 24.76 -1.42
CA ALA A 445 -12.47 25.58 -0.53
C ALA A 445 -13.82 24.92 -0.23
N LEU A 446 -14.53 24.46 -1.27
CA LEU A 446 -15.81 23.77 -1.12
C LEU A 446 -15.66 22.45 -0.35
N SER A 447 -14.58 21.70 -0.58
CA SER A 447 -14.30 20.46 0.15
C SER A 447 -14.05 20.71 1.63
N PHE A 448 -13.25 21.74 1.95
CA PHE A 448 -12.97 22.15 3.32
C PHE A 448 -14.25 22.60 4.05
N LEU A 449 -15.03 23.50 3.44
CA LEU A 449 -16.32 23.95 3.99
C LEU A 449 -17.28 22.77 4.18
N LYS A 450 -17.33 21.82 3.23
CA LYS A 450 -18.13 20.60 3.33
C LYS A 450 -17.69 19.71 4.50
N ILE A 451 -16.39 19.58 4.76
CA ILE A 451 -15.88 18.83 5.92
C ILE A 451 -16.35 19.50 7.22
N ILE A 452 -16.14 20.81 7.37
CA ILE A 452 -16.52 21.53 8.60
C ILE A 452 -18.04 21.52 8.80
N LEU A 453 -18.80 21.78 7.74
CA LEU A 453 -20.26 21.71 7.78
C LEU A 453 -20.72 20.33 8.22
N LYS A 454 -20.23 19.25 7.60
CA LYS A 454 -20.58 17.88 7.99
C LYS A 454 -20.25 17.61 9.44
N LEU A 455 -19.08 17.99 9.93
CA LEU A 455 -18.70 17.76 11.34
C LEU A 455 -19.55 18.55 12.33
N ALA A 456 -19.86 19.82 12.03
CA ALA A 456 -20.78 20.61 12.83
C ALA A 456 -22.18 19.98 12.86
N LEU A 457 -22.64 19.50 11.70
CA LEU A 457 -23.88 18.76 11.52
C LEU A 457 -23.92 17.39 12.25
N CYS A 458 -22.75 16.83 12.56
CA CYS A 458 -22.55 15.63 13.39
C CYS A 458 -22.24 15.93 14.87
N TYR A 459 -22.29 17.20 15.29
CA TYR A 459 -21.89 17.69 16.61
C TYR A 459 -20.42 17.42 17.01
N ASP A 460 -19.59 17.01 16.04
CA ASP A 460 -18.18 16.65 16.26
C ASP A 460 -17.28 17.88 16.17
N TYR A 461 -17.53 18.81 17.09
CA TYR A 461 -16.88 20.12 17.11
C TYR A 461 -15.38 20.01 17.37
N LYS A 462 -14.96 19.03 18.17
CA LYS A 462 -13.54 18.84 18.47
C LYS A 462 -12.78 18.43 17.22
N LEU A 463 -13.34 17.56 16.39
CA LEU A 463 -12.69 17.17 15.15
C LEU A 463 -12.70 18.33 14.13
N ALA A 464 -13.80 19.10 14.08
CA ALA A 464 -13.86 20.32 13.28
C ALA A 464 -12.78 21.34 13.68
N GLU A 465 -12.49 21.49 14.98
CA GLU A 465 -11.41 22.32 15.50
C GLU A 465 -10.04 21.86 14.97
N PHE A 466 -9.77 20.54 14.98
CA PHE A 466 -8.55 19.96 14.41
C PHE A 466 -8.43 20.27 12.91
N HIS A 467 -9.50 20.12 12.13
CA HIS A 467 -9.48 20.46 10.70
C HIS A 467 -9.28 21.96 10.44
N ILE A 468 -9.89 22.84 11.23
CA ILE A 468 -9.69 24.30 11.14
C ILE A 468 -8.23 24.67 11.42
N ARG A 469 -7.64 24.10 12.49
CA ARG A 469 -6.24 24.35 12.85
C ARG A 469 -5.28 23.81 11.78
N SER A 470 -5.56 22.62 11.26
CA SER A 470 -4.78 21.99 10.18
C SER A 470 -4.78 22.84 8.91
N PHE A 471 -5.97 23.24 8.43
CA PHE A 471 -6.09 24.07 7.24
C PHE A 471 -5.47 25.45 7.45
N ARG A 472 -5.65 26.05 8.64
CA ARG A 472 -5.03 27.34 8.99
C ARG A 472 -3.50 27.29 8.93
N GLU A 473 -2.89 26.27 9.55
CA GLU A 473 -1.43 26.09 9.53
C GLU A 473 -0.95 25.99 8.08
N ALA A 474 -1.56 25.11 7.29
CA ALA A 474 -1.17 24.88 5.91
C ALA A 474 -1.17 26.15 5.04
N ILE A 475 -2.17 27.03 5.17
CA ILE A 475 -2.31 28.23 4.33
C ILE A 475 -1.61 29.47 4.87
N SER A 476 -1.08 29.42 6.10
CA SER A 476 -0.52 30.60 6.79
C SER A 476 0.97 30.48 7.04
N ASP A 477 1.47 29.25 7.22
CA ASP A 477 2.86 29.02 7.57
C ASP A 477 3.43 27.79 6.86
N ALA A 478 4.60 27.95 6.25
CA ALA A 478 5.38 26.88 5.66
C ALA A 478 6.62 26.54 6.51
N SER A 479 6.91 27.27 7.59
CA SER A 479 8.12 27.12 8.41
C SER A 479 8.28 25.73 9.04
N TRP A 480 7.16 25.13 9.44
CA TRP A 480 7.13 23.76 9.96
C TRP A 480 7.70 22.73 8.97
N THR A 481 7.66 22.99 7.66
CA THR A 481 8.16 22.03 6.65
C THR A 481 9.66 21.78 6.74
N THR A 482 10.40 22.65 7.43
CA THR A 482 11.86 22.58 7.60
C THR A 482 12.26 22.25 9.03
N ASP A 483 11.33 21.79 9.88
CA ASP A 483 11.59 21.49 11.30
C ASP A 483 11.05 20.10 11.72
N PRO A 484 11.78 19.02 11.39
CA PRO A 484 11.38 17.66 11.78
C PRO A 484 11.23 17.44 13.29
N LEU A 485 12.07 18.08 14.10
CA LEU A 485 12.05 17.94 15.56
C LEU A 485 10.85 18.66 16.18
N GLY A 486 10.54 19.88 15.72
CA GLY A 486 9.34 20.60 16.13
C GLY A 486 8.06 19.90 15.65
N GLU A 487 8.08 19.28 14.47
CA GLU A 487 6.96 18.47 14.01
C GLU A 487 6.68 17.29 14.94
N LYS A 488 7.71 16.57 15.40
CA LYS A 488 7.53 15.52 16.41
C LYS A 488 6.82 16.06 17.65
N GLN A 489 7.30 17.17 18.22
CA GLN A 489 6.72 17.75 19.42
C GLN A 489 5.24 18.12 19.22
N LYS A 490 4.91 18.67 18.05
CA LYS A 490 3.54 19.01 17.66
C LYS A 490 2.65 17.77 17.57
N VAL A 491 3.14 16.67 17.02
CA VAL A 491 2.37 15.42 16.94
C VAL A 491 2.08 14.88 18.33
N GLU A 492 3.04 14.91 19.25
CA GLU A 492 2.81 14.54 20.66
C GLU A 492 1.75 15.43 21.33
N ASP A 493 1.77 16.74 21.06
CA ASP A 493 0.75 17.66 21.54
C ASP A 493 -0.65 17.36 20.98
N LEU A 494 -0.74 17.06 19.68
CA LEU A 494 -1.99 16.68 19.03
C LEU A 494 -2.54 15.35 19.57
N ILE A 495 -1.66 14.40 19.89
CA ILE A 495 -2.03 13.14 20.56
C ILE A 495 -2.61 13.44 21.94
N ARG A 496 -1.93 14.24 22.77
CA ARG A 496 -2.42 14.63 24.11
C ARG A 496 -3.76 15.37 24.08
N GLN A 497 -4.03 16.12 23.03
CA GLN A 497 -5.28 16.87 22.83
C GLN A 497 -6.42 16.03 22.22
N THR A 498 -6.13 14.80 21.78
CA THR A 498 -7.14 13.88 21.24
C THR A 498 -8.04 13.40 22.40
N PRO A 499 -9.37 13.45 22.26
CA PRO A 499 -10.27 12.92 23.30
C PRO A 499 -9.95 11.47 23.63
N THR A 500 -9.87 11.14 24.92
CA THR A 500 -9.70 9.76 25.39
C THR A 500 -10.95 8.97 25.00
N PRO A 501 -10.81 7.90 24.18
CA PRO A 501 -11.94 7.07 23.85
C PRO A 501 -12.38 6.27 25.09
N VAL A 502 -13.68 6.17 25.28
CA VAL A 502 -14.34 5.40 26.35
C VAL A 502 -15.15 4.28 25.73
N ASP A 503 -15.26 3.15 26.42
CA ASP A 503 -16.16 2.07 26.01
C ASP A 503 -17.61 2.51 26.26
N LEU A 504 -18.37 2.61 25.18
CA LEU A 504 -19.78 2.98 25.19
C LEU A 504 -20.67 1.80 24.78
N SER A 505 -20.12 0.61 24.51
CA SER A 505 -20.83 -0.53 23.92
C SER A 505 -22.14 -0.87 24.64
N ASP A 506 -22.14 -0.85 25.98
CA ASP A 506 -23.31 -1.07 26.83
C ASP A 506 -24.33 0.07 26.82
N GLN A 507 -23.92 1.27 26.39
CA GLN A 507 -24.76 2.46 26.31
C GLN A 507 -25.35 2.67 24.92
N LEU A 508 -24.95 1.89 23.91
CA LEU A 508 -25.46 2.02 22.53
C LEU A 508 -26.81 1.31 22.36
N SER A 509 -27.61 1.80 21.42
CA SER A 509 -28.93 1.22 21.10
C SER A 509 -28.83 -0.20 20.53
N GLN A 510 -29.91 -0.98 20.63
CA GLN A 510 -29.96 -2.39 20.23
C GLN A 510 -29.46 -2.65 18.79
N ASN A 511 -29.64 -1.69 17.88
CA ASN A 511 -29.25 -1.79 16.47
C ASN A 511 -27.73 -1.75 16.25
N PHE A 512 -26.94 -1.45 17.28
CA PHE A 512 -25.47 -1.51 17.21
C PHE A 512 -24.96 -2.93 16.95
N LYS A 513 -25.55 -3.93 17.61
CA LYS A 513 -25.15 -5.35 17.46
C LYS A 513 -25.70 -5.99 16.17
N ASN A 514 -26.73 -5.41 15.54
CA ASN A 514 -27.35 -5.90 14.30
C ASN A 514 -27.74 -4.73 13.36
N PRO A 515 -26.78 -4.05 12.71
CA PRO A 515 -27.05 -2.87 11.87
C PRO A 515 -27.86 -3.18 10.59
N LEU A 516 -28.01 -4.47 10.23
CA LEU A 516 -28.74 -4.92 9.04
C LEU A 516 -30.22 -5.26 9.29
N SER A 517 -30.66 -5.41 10.55
CA SER A 517 -32.02 -5.91 10.84
C SER A 517 -33.13 -4.87 10.67
N ASP A 518 -32.82 -3.57 10.69
CA ASP A 518 -33.82 -2.50 10.61
C ASP A 518 -33.38 -1.36 9.69
N LYS A 519 -33.38 -1.62 8.38
CA LYS A 519 -33.25 -0.54 7.40
C LYS A 519 -34.55 0.27 7.37
N PRO A 520 -34.58 1.54 7.81
CA PRO A 520 -35.81 2.33 7.84
C PRO A 520 -36.45 2.38 6.46
N SER A 521 -37.79 2.41 6.38
CA SER A 521 -38.52 2.50 5.12
C SER A 521 -38.07 3.70 4.29
N PHE A 522 -38.23 3.63 2.97
CA PHE A 522 -37.84 4.73 2.06
C PHE A 522 -38.48 6.07 2.48
N PHE A 523 -39.77 6.06 2.78
CA PHE A 523 -40.50 7.25 3.25
C PHE A 523 -39.96 7.80 4.56
N LEU A 524 -39.60 6.94 5.52
CA LEU A 524 -39.01 7.39 6.78
C LEU A 524 -37.63 8.02 6.58
N ARG A 525 -36.81 7.48 5.67
CA ARG A 525 -35.51 8.08 5.31
C ARG A 525 -35.69 9.44 4.64
N LEU A 526 -36.63 9.54 3.70
CA LEU A 526 -36.95 10.78 3.01
C LEU A 526 -37.45 11.84 4.01
N GLY A 527 -38.39 11.46 4.90
CA GLY A 527 -38.90 12.33 5.96
C GLY A 527 -37.79 12.80 6.92
N LYS A 528 -36.90 11.90 7.35
CA LYS A 528 -35.71 12.28 8.15
C LYS A 528 -34.81 13.25 7.40
N ARG A 529 -34.54 13.04 6.11
CA ARG A 529 -33.72 13.96 5.29
C ARG A 529 -34.38 15.33 5.15
N VAL A 530 -35.67 15.39 4.85
CA VAL A 530 -36.42 16.64 4.72
C VAL A 530 -36.45 17.38 6.05
N GLY A 531 -36.83 16.71 7.15
CA GLY A 531 -36.83 17.30 8.49
C GLY A 531 -35.44 17.75 8.92
N TYR A 532 -34.41 16.97 8.60
CA TYR A 532 -33.01 17.33 8.84
C TYR A 532 -32.63 18.63 8.13
N VAL A 533 -32.97 18.77 6.84
CA VAL A 533 -32.71 20.00 6.07
C VAL A 533 -33.51 21.18 6.63
N LEU A 534 -34.82 21.00 6.84
CA LEU A 534 -35.73 22.06 7.31
C LEU A 534 -35.37 22.59 8.70
N THR A 535 -34.77 21.76 9.56
CA THR A 535 -34.37 22.13 10.92
C THR A 535 -32.89 22.52 11.02
N MET A 536 -32.25 22.89 9.91
CA MET A 536 -30.83 23.25 9.83
C MET A 536 -29.93 22.17 10.45
N GLY A 537 -30.14 20.92 10.06
CA GLY A 537 -29.39 19.77 10.54
C GLY A 537 -29.67 19.41 11.98
N SER A 538 -30.96 19.40 12.34
CA SER A 538 -31.48 19.23 13.70
C SER A 538 -31.25 20.41 14.65
N TYR A 539 -30.52 21.48 14.31
CA TYR A 539 -30.27 22.59 15.25
C TYR A 539 -31.53 23.33 15.68
N MET A 540 -32.53 23.43 14.80
CA MET A 540 -33.83 24.02 15.08
C MET A 540 -34.89 22.98 15.43
N ASN A 541 -34.53 21.70 15.64
CA ASN A 541 -35.50 20.68 16.01
C ASN A 541 -35.78 20.74 17.53
N PRO A 542 -36.95 21.25 17.97
CA PRO A 542 -37.27 21.34 19.39
C PRO A 542 -37.63 19.97 19.99
N PHE A 543 -37.97 18.98 19.14
CA PHE A 543 -38.37 17.63 19.54
C PHE A 543 -37.19 16.66 19.63
N SER A 544 -35.95 17.17 19.56
CA SER A 544 -34.75 16.34 19.63
C SER A 544 -34.56 15.73 21.02
N ARG A 545 -34.19 14.46 21.09
CA ARG A 545 -33.98 13.72 22.35
C ARG A 545 -32.50 13.44 22.62
N ALA A 546 -32.14 13.23 23.90
CA ALA A 546 -30.78 12.85 24.29
C ALA A 546 -30.55 11.35 24.05
N LEU A 547 -31.59 10.56 24.33
CA LEU A 547 -31.58 9.10 24.31
C LEU A 547 -32.66 8.58 23.36
N THR A 548 -32.45 7.38 22.86
CA THR A 548 -33.43 6.56 22.14
C THR A 548 -34.55 6.10 23.09
N ALA A 549 -35.63 5.52 22.54
CA ALA A 549 -36.80 5.10 23.33
C ALA A 549 -36.47 4.03 24.40
N ASP A 550 -35.43 3.22 24.15
CA ASP A 550 -34.86 2.22 25.07
C ASP A 550 -33.84 2.81 26.07
N GLY A 551 -33.72 4.14 26.16
CA GLY A 551 -32.82 4.81 27.10
C GLY A 551 -31.34 4.75 26.73
N LYS A 552 -31.01 4.40 25.49
CA LYS A 552 -29.64 4.26 24.98
C LYS A 552 -29.20 5.48 24.16
N LEU A 553 -27.91 5.57 23.85
CA LEU A 553 -27.34 6.60 22.98
C LEU A 553 -27.57 6.24 21.51
N ALA A 554 -28.02 7.22 20.72
CA ALA A 554 -27.89 7.14 19.27
C ALA A 554 -26.39 7.14 18.89
N PHE A 555 -26.00 6.36 17.89
CA PHE A 555 -24.60 6.20 17.54
C PHE A 555 -24.34 6.44 16.04
N ARG A 556 -23.08 6.73 15.73
CA ARG A 556 -22.52 6.67 14.38
C ARG A 556 -21.11 6.11 14.44
N TYR A 557 -20.68 5.46 13.36
CA TYR A 557 -19.29 5.07 13.23
C TYR A 557 -18.41 6.28 12.90
N HIS A 558 -17.13 6.29 13.30
CA HIS A 558 -16.15 7.33 12.93
C HIS A 558 -16.06 7.64 11.43
N ALA A 559 -16.51 6.70 10.59
CA ALA A 559 -16.53 6.72 9.14
C ALA A 559 -17.82 7.30 8.52
N ASP A 560 -18.87 7.40 9.32
CA ASP A 560 -20.19 7.77 8.84
C ASP A 560 -20.45 9.26 9.05
N TYR A 561 -20.70 9.94 7.92
CA TYR A 561 -21.07 11.35 7.87
C TYR A 561 -22.43 11.54 7.20
N GLU A 562 -23.24 10.49 7.11
CA GLU A 562 -24.63 10.61 6.68
C GLU A 562 -25.43 11.37 7.74
N ALA A 563 -25.38 12.69 7.63
CA ALA A 563 -25.79 13.60 8.69
C ALA A 563 -27.25 13.44 9.16
N TRP A 564 -28.09 12.83 8.31
CA TRP A 564 -29.52 12.59 8.54
C TRP A 564 -29.81 11.34 9.37
N GLY A 565 -28.86 10.41 9.55
CA GLY A 565 -29.08 9.13 10.23
C GLY A 565 -29.53 9.28 11.69
N TRP A 566 -28.99 10.28 12.39
CA TRP A 566 -29.32 10.64 13.77
C TRP A 566 -30.25 11.86 13.88
N PHE A 567 -30.98 12.20 12.81
CA PHE A 567 -32.02 13.23 12.89
C PHE A 567 -33.01 12.91 14.02
N GLY A 568 -33.27 13.90 14.88
CA GLY A 568 -34.10 13.74 16.07
C GLY A 568 -33.31 13.54 17.37
N TYR A 569 -31.98 13.49 17.32
CA TYR A 569 -31.15 13.42 18.52
C TYR A 569 -30.27 14.67 18.69
N HIS A 570 -30.14 15.13 19.94
CA HIS A 570 -29.22 16.21 20.31
C HIS A 570 -27.94 15.71 21.00
N THR A 571 -27.84 14.40 21.24
CA THR A 571 -26.63 13.72 21.71
C THR A 571 -26.39 12.48 20.85
N VAL A 572 -25.14 12.24 20.43
CA VAL A 572 -24.75 11.14 19.55
C VAL A 572 -23.38 10.60 19.99
N ALA A 573 -23.28 9.29 20.14
CA ALA A 573 -22.02 8.58 20.34
C ALA A 573 -21.30 8.40 18.99
N VAL A 574 -20.01 8.72 18.93
CA VAL A 574 -19.14 8.47 17.78
C VAL A 574 -18.18 7.36 18.17
N VAL A 575 -18.36 6.18 17.57
CA VAL A 575 -17.69 4.95 18.01
C VAL A 575 -17.02 4.19 16.87
N ASP A 576 -16.14 3.26 17.22
CA ASP A 576 -15.65 2.22 16.33
C ASP A 576 -16.61 1.00 16.29
N ALA A 577 -16.18 -0.07 15.62
CA ALA A 577 -16.94 -1.32 15.53
C ALA A 577 -17.14 -2.03 16.88
N ASN A 578 -16.35 -1.70 17.90
CA ASN A 578 -16.41 -2.29 19.23
C ASN A 578 -17.20 -1.43 20.22
N GLY A 579 -17.67 -0.25 19.80
CA GLY A 579 -18.40 0.67 20.65
C GLY A 579 -17.49 1.61 21.45
N VAL A 580 -16.19 1.62 21.14
CA VAL A 580 -15.20 2.48 21.79
C VAL A 580 -15.16 3.83 21.08
N GLY A 581 -15.31 4.93 21.81
CA GLY A 581 -15.46 6.24 21.21
C GLY A 581 -15.72 7.39 22.18
N TYR A 582 -16.47 8.39 21.74
CA TYR A 582 -16.80 9.57 22.56
C TYR A 582 -18.20 10.10 22.25
N VAL A 583 -18.77 10.82 23.20
CA VAL A 583 -20.11 11.41 23.08
C VAL A 583 -20.02 12.85 22.58
N CYS A 584 -20.84 13.17 21.59
CA CYS A 584 -21.00 14.52 21.04
C CYS A 584 -22.40 15.05 21.37
N SER A 585 -22.48 16.32 21.78
CA SER A 585 -23.76 16.98 22.08
C SER A 585 -23.92 18.26 21.28
N ARG A 586 -25.12 18.47 20.75
CA ARG A 586 -25.52 19.61 19.93
C ARG A 586 -25.33 20.92 20.70
N SER A 587 -24.64 21.87 20.10
CA SER A 587 -24.44 23.21 20.63
C SER A 587 -24.24 24.24 19.52
N TRP A 588 -25.20 25.14 19.35
CA TRP A 588 -25.09 26.25 18.39
C TRP A 588 -23.93 27.18 18.74
N ARG A 589 -23.65 27.36 20.04
CA ARG A 589 -22.54 28.17 20.57
C ARG A 589 -21.18 27.63 20.14
N LYS A 590 -21.04 26.32 19.98
CA LYS A 590 -19.81 25.67 19.47
C LYS A 590 -19.77 25.63 17.95
N ALA A 591 -20.92 25.41 17.30
CA ALA A 591 -21.00 25.24 15.84
C ALA A 591 -20.74 26.55 15.06
N LEU A 592 -21.40 27.65 15.43
CA LEU A 592 -21.33 28.91 14.68
C LEU A 592 -19.89 29.44 14.56
N PRO A 593 -19.07 29.53 15.64
CA PRO A 593 -17.70 30.01 15.53
C PRO A 593 -16.83 29.18 14.59
N LEU A 594 -17.06 27.86 14.50
CA LEU A 594 -16.33 26.97 13.61
C LEU A 594 -16.69 27.23 12.14
N LEU A 595 -17.98 27.44 11.85
CA LEU A 595 -18.44 27.78 10.50
C LEU A 595 -17.89 29.15 10.05
N PHE A 596 -17.96 30.17 10.91
CA PHE A 596 -17.36 31.48 10.63
C PHE A 596 -15.84 31.38 10.44
N SER A 597 -15.15 30.59 11.28
CA SER A 597 -13.71 30.34 11.13
C SER A 597 -13.40 29.68 9.79
N ALA A 598 -14.22 28.72 9.34
CA ALA A 598 -14.02 28.04 8.06
C ALA A 598 -14.25 28.97 6.87
N LEU A 599 -15.27 29.82 6.93
CA LEU A 599 -15.53 30.85 5.91
C LEU A 599 -14.38 31.87 5.84
N ASN A 600 -13.93 32.38 6.98
CA ASN A 600 -12.79 33.30 7.05
C ASN A 600 -11.51 32.66 6.47
N LEU A 601 -11.21 31.41 6.84
CA LEU A 601 -10.06 30.70 6.29
C LEU A 601 -10.19 30.42 4.80
N THR A 602 -11.40 30.23 4.29
CA THR A 602 -11.67 30.07 2.86
C THR A 602 -11.35 31.36 2.10
N VAL A 603 -11.82 32.50 2.61
CA VAL A 603 -11.50 33.83 2.04
C VAL A 603 -9.99 34.06 2.09
N ARG A 604 -9.35 33.81 3.24
CA ARG A 604 -7.90 33.93 3.39
C ARG A 604 -7.16 33.05 2.40
N PHE A 605 -7.57 31.79 2.21
CA PHE A 605 -6.97 30.88 1.24
C PHE A 605 -7.05 31.44 -0.19
N PHE A 606 -8.19 31.97 -0.62
CA PHE A 606 -8.30 32.61 -1.94
C PHE A 606 -7.33 33.78 -2.11
N ILE A 607 -7.10 34.56 -1.04
CA ILE A 607 -6.16 35.68 -1.05
C ILE A 607 -4.70 35.21 -1.04
N THR A 608 -4.35 34.27 -0.17
CA THR A 608 -2.93 33.96 0.16
C THR A 608 -2.35 32.77 -0.59
N HIS A 609 -3.16 31.93 -1.27
CA HIS A 609 -2.68 30.66 -1.83
C HIS A 609 -1.48 30.80 -2.77
N LYS A 610 -1.37 31.88 -3.56
CA LYS A 610 -0.21 32.13 -4.44
C LYS A 610 1.05 32.48 -3.65
N THR A 611 0.94 33.36 -2.66
CA THR A 611 2.07 33.76 -1.81
C THR A 611 2.58 32.59 -0.98
N ILE A 612 1.66 31.82 -0.37
CA ILE A 612 2.07 30.65 0.42
C ILE A 612 2.65 29.56 -0.48
N THR A 613 2.13 29.34 -1.71
CA THR A 613 2.74 28.44 -2.71
C THR A 613 4.22 28.78 -2.92
N LYS A 614 4.53 30.06 -3.16
CA LYS A 614 5.92 30.51 -3.33
C LYS A 614 6.76 30.18 -2.10
N SER A 615 6.23 30.39 -0.88
CA SER A 615 6.93 30.06 0.36
C SER A 615 7.24 28.56 0.51
N TYR A 616 6.30 27.67 0.17
CA TYR A 616 6.53 26.23 0.19
C TYR A 616 7.63 25.84 -0.82
N VAL A 617 7.58 26.39 -2.03
CA VAL A 617 8.60 26.13 -3.07
C VAL A 617 9.98 26.63 -2.62
N GLU A 618 10.09 27.84 -2.07
CA GLU A 618 11.35 28.38 -1.56
C GLU A 618 11.94 27.51 -0.44
N LYS A 619 11.10 27.05 0.50
CA LYS A 619 11.54 26.17 1.59
C LYS A 619 11.93 24.77 1.12
N SER A 620 11.38 24.30 0.00
CA SER A 620 11.72 22.99 -0.53
C SER A 620 13.21 22.83 -0.87
N ASN A 621 13.89 23.94 -1.15
CA ASN A 621 15.33 23.95 -1.42
C ASN A 621 16.20 23.58 -0.21
N VAL A 622 15.66 23.63 1.01
CA VAL A 622 16.42 23.36 2.24
C VAL A 622 15.93 22.13 3.01
N TYR A 623 15.01 21.33 2.44
CA TYR A 623 14.50 20.11 3.09
C TYR A 623 15.62 19.11 3.37
N GLU A 624 16.56 18.93 2.44
CA GLU A 624 17.72 18.06 2.64
C GLU A 624 18.55 18.48 3.86
N HIS A 625 18.91 19.76 3.93
CA HIS A 625 19.67 20.29 5.06
C HIS A 625 18.91 20.15 6.38
N ALA A 626 17.60 20.43 6.38
CA ALA A 626 16.75 20.30 7.56
C ALA A 626 16.73 18.87 8.12
N TRP A 627 16.57 17.86 7.24
CA TRP A 627 16.60 16.45 7.64
C TRP A 627 17.99 16.02 8.12
N ILE A 628 19.06 16.35 7.40
CA ILE A 628 20.43 16.02 7.80
C ILE A 628 20.75 16.61 9.17
N HIS A 629 20.41 17.88 9.41
CA HIS A 629 20.61 18.52 10.69
C HIS A 629 19.82 17.84 11.81
N ALA A 630 18.55 17.49 11.58
CA ALA A 630 17.74 16.76 12.57
C ALA A 630 18.35 15.40 12.93
N PHE A 631 18.85 14.65 11.94
CA PHE A 631 19.52 13.37 12.16
C PHE A 631 20.83 13.51 12.94
N GLN A 632 21.66 14.52 12.61
CA GLN A 632 22.89 14.80 13.36
C GLN A 632 22.61 15.12 14.83
N GLU A 633 21.57 15.90 15.11
CA GLU A 633 21.17 16.24 16.47
C GLU A 633 20.65 15.02 17.25
N ILE A 634 19.87 14.14 16.61
CA ILE A 634 19.43 12.88 17.21
C ILE A 634 20.62 11.96 17.52
N ASP A 635 21.53 11.79 16.56
CA ASP A 635 22.71 10.95 16.73
C ASP A 635 23.60 11.47 17.87
N ARG A 636 23.74 12.81 17.99
CA ARG A 636 24.46 13.46 19.10
C ARG A 636 23.80 13.18 20.45
N ARG A 637 22.47 13.31 20.55
CA ARG A 637 21.71 13.00 21.78
C ARG A 637 21.80 11.53 22.16
N SER A 638 21.78 10.63 21.18
CA SER A 638 21.92 9.19 21.39
C SER A 638 23.29 8.84 21.99
N LYS A 639 24.37 9.36 21.41
CA LYS A 639 25.74 9.19 21.93
C LYS A 639 25.88 9.71 23.36
N GLN A 640 25.28 10.85 23.69
CA GLN A 640 25.31 11.41 25.05
C GLN A 640 24.57 10.58 26.09
N LYS A 641 23.59 9.74 25.70
CA LYS A 641 22.87 8.83 26.62
C LYS A 641 23.58 7.50 26.83
N SER A 642 24.54 7.15 25.97
CA SER A 642 25.33 5.91 26.08
C SER A 642 26.63 6.08 26.87
N PHE A 643 27.05 7.33 27.12
CA PHE A 643 28.06 7.69 28.12
C PHE A 643 27.36 8.02 29.44
#